data_AF-A0A4D4KKI1-F1
#
_entry.id   AF-A0A4D4KKI1-F1
#
_cell.length_a   1.000
_cell.length_b   1.000
_cell.length_c   1.000
_cell.angle_alpha   90.00
_cell.angle_beta   90.00
_cell.angle_gamma   90.00
#
_symmetry.space_group_name_H-M   'P 1'
#
loop_
_entity.id
_entity.type
_entity.pdbx_description
1 polymer ?
#
loop_
_entity_poly.entity_id
_entity_poly.type
_entity_poly.pdbx_seq_one_letter_code
_entity_poly.pdbx_strand_id
1 'polypeptide(L)'
;MISDPNGTYGERIFELGLAEAVERTILAGFEIDVLEIRDPEPVLGLSEEALRGRRLALLQAALLEHAARWNLKTVMTFHQRVEEAAAFAEKLPATAAELYATEASGQALSETEDLPESSIDAELYELEAGRHVPPDRVWSAWLCGDHLVSERREAICQFANGVDASGRRVHRAFLASVRVLGQGVDIVGTRGVEAICFADTRGSQVEIVQNIGRALRPNPDGSTKVARIIVPVFLEPGEDPDDMVASASFRPLVAVLQGLRSHSEQLVEQLASRALTRSRHERRVHVKRDAEGRIIGASGEGQEDEGRTEGAAESALLHFSSPRDAATIAAFLRTRVYRPESLVWLEGHQARRRWREENGITGFHPTPYDAETAIGGGQGRFPVGRWEAQQRRAARAGDLDAWRRELLDEEGMVWEPGEEAWEAKLALFRSYRRAHGHLAPRQDALWGETDADAQPIGQQMANIRRKNGLGKNPQRAETRAAQLTAIDPDWDCPWPLDWQRHYRVLAQLAEDEPDGRLPEIPPGVLFDGDDLGRWLQQQAHNWTGLSAEQQWRLNALGVTPAERPGPKGNSSRKTAEHLSAAFQRSVAALAQFIAREGHHRVPRGHVEQIPVDDQDAPVSVRLGVFMSNTKSRRNKLTEPQRAALTELGVEWA
;
A
#
# COMPACT_ATOMS: atom_id res chain seq x y z
N MET A 1 17.85 22.80 24.27
CA MET A 1 19.10 22.42 24.97
C MET A 1 18.72 21.60 26.18
N ILE A 2 19.30 20.42 26.36
CA ILE A 2 19.01 19.55 27.51
C ILE A 2 19.77 20.11 28.72
N SER A 3 19.09 20.28 29.85
CA SER A 3 19.72 20.73 31.09
C SER A 3 20.69 19.67 31.56
N ASP A 4 21.98 20.00 31.60
CA ASP A 4 23.04 19.09 32.03
C ASP A 4 24.04 19.87 32.89
N PRO A 5 24.02 19.70 34.23
CA PRO A 5 24.93 20.38 35.13
C PRO A 5 26.41 20.15 34.80
N ASN A 6 26.73 19.04 34.15
CA ASN A 6 28.10 18.66 33.78
C ASN A 6 28.39 18.88 32.28
N GLY A 7 27.41 19.34 31.51
CA GLY A 7 27.51 19.59 30.08
C GLY A 7 28.00 20.99 29.75
N THR A 8 28.35 21.24 28.48
CA THR A 8 28.90 22.52 27.99
C THR A 8 28.03 23.73 28.31
N TYR A 9 26.71 23.55 28.43
CA TYR A 9 25.75 24.62 28.67
C TYR A 9 25.26 24.71 30.13
N GLY A 10 25.70 23.81 31.00
CA GLY A 10 25.36 23.78 32.42
C GLY A 10 23.87 23.50 32.71
N GLU A 11 23.51 23.71 33.98
CA GLU A 11 22.14 23.56 34.45
C GLU A 11 21.26 24.73 34.02
N ARG A 12 20.04 24.41 33.57
CA ARG A 12 19.06 25.43 33.16
C ARG A 12 18.43 26.09 34.40
N ILE A 13 18.82 27.33 34.66
CA ILE A 13 18.37 28.10 35.84
C ILE A 13 16.94 28.65 35.73
N PHE A 14 16.44 28.89 34.51
CA PHE A 14 15.11 29.43 34.26
C PHE A 14 14.68 29.10 32.82
N GLU A 15 13.41 28.78 32.62
CA GLU A 15 12.78 28.66 31.31
C GLU A 15 11.41 29.33 31.35
N LEU A 16 11.11 30.14 30.35
CA LEU A 16 9.77 30.65 30.08
C LEU A 16 9.34 30.07 28.73
N GLY A 17 8.42 29.11 28.75
CA GLY A 17 7.95 28.44 27.54
C GLY A 17 7.05 29.33 26.69
N LEU A 18 6.90 29.01 25.39
CA LEU A 18 6.01 29.75 24.50
C LEU A 18 4.55 29.69 24.96
N ALA A 19 4.07 28.51 25.39
CA ALA A 19 2.73 28.34 25.95
C ALA A 19 2.49 29.25 27.17
N GLU A 20 3.43 29.20 28.12
CA GLU A 20 3.38 30.00 29.34
C GLU A 20 3.44 31.51 29.06
N ALA A 21 4.22 31.93 28.05
CA ALA A 21 4.30 33.33 27.63
C ALA A 21 2.97 33.83 27.03
N VAL A 22 2.26 32.98 26.28
CA VAL A 22 0.92 33.30 25.76
C VAL A 22 -0.11 33.33 26.89
N GLU A 23 -0.10 32.34 27.79
CA GLU A 23 -1.00 32.29 28.96
C GLU A 23 -0.83 33.51 29.88
N ARG A 24 0.41 33.98 30.04
CA ARG A 24 0.74 35.19 30.82
C ARG A 24 0.55 36.49 30.07
N THR A 25 0.00 36.46 28.84
CA THR A 25 -0.21 37.63 27.98
C THR A 25 1.07 38.43 27.66
N ILE A 26 2.24 37.80 27.81
CA ILE A 26 3.54 38.36 27.40
C ILE A 26 3.64 38.33 25.87
N LEU A 27 3.05 37.31 25.25
CA LEU A 27 2.87 37.16 23.82
C LEU A 27 1.39 37.07 23.47
N ALA A 28 1.04 37.52 22.28
CA ALA A 28 -0.28 37.34 21.69
C ALA A 28 -0.56 35.85 21.43
N GLY A 29 -1.84 35.47 21.53
CA GLY A 29 -2.30 34.17 21.06
C GLY A 29 -2.14 34.06 19.54
N PHE A 30 -2.22 32.84 19.00
CA PHE A 30 -2.15 32.64 17.54
C PHE A 30 -3.04 31.53 17.04
N GLU A 31 -3.39 31.61 15.76
CA GLU A 31 -4.10 30.58 15.00
C GLU A 31 -3.31 30.26 13.74
N ILE A 32 -3.29 28.99 13.33
CA ILE A 32 -2.66 28.55 12.08
C ILE A 32 -3.75 28.32 11.03
N ASP A 33 -3.69 29.04 9.94
CA ASP A 33 -4.65 28.96 8.84
C ASP A 33 -4.00 28.29 7.62
N VAL A 34 -4.50 27.12 7.24
CA VAL A 34 -4.02 26.33 6.09
C VAL A 34 -4.87 26.69 4.87
N LEU A 35 -4.24 27.38 3.92
CA LEU A 35 -4.86 27.75 2.65
C LEU A 35 -4.63 26.65 1.63
N GLU A 36 -5.67 25.89 1.32
CA GLU A 36 -5.62 24.79 0.35
C GLU A 36 -5.91 25.36 -1.04
N ILE A 37 -4.87 25.50 -1.86
CA ILE A 37 -4.93 26.12 -3.19
C ILE A 37 -4.73 25.01 -4.22
N ARG A 38 -5.61 24.91 -5.21
CA ARG A 38 -5.42 23.97 -6.33
C ARG A 38 -4.25 24.44 -7.19
N ASP A 39 -3.25 23.58 -7.36
CA ASP A 39 -2.08 23.84 -8.19
C ASP A 39 -2.53 23.91 -9.66
N PRO A 40 -2.13 24.95 -10.42
CA PRO A 40 -2.49 25.05 -11.82
C PRO A 40 -1.93 23.85 -12.61
N GLU A 41 -2.77 23.22 -13.42
CA GLU A 41 -2.36 22.10 -14.27
C GLU A 41 -1.15 22.48 -15.14
N PRO A 42 -0.14 21.59 -15.24
CA PRO A 42 1.00 21.83 -16.10
C PRO A 42 0.55 21.81 -17.56
N VAL A 43 0.49 22.98 -18.20
CA VAL A 43 0.18 23.08 -19.63
C VAL A 43 1.44 22.73 -20.42
N LEU A 44 1.32 21.74 -21.32
CA LEU A 44 2.40 21.31 -22.23
C LEU A 44 3.01 22.53 -22.96
N GLY A 45 4.31 22.74 -22.78
CA GLY A 45 5.07 23.83 -23.42
C GLY A 45 5.25 25.10 -22.58
N LEU A 46 4.68 25.20 -21.37
CA LEU A 46 5.00 26.29 -20.44
C LEU A 46 6.34 26.04 -19.72
N SER A 47 7.09 27.12 -19.51
CA SER A 47 8.29 27.07 -18.66
C SER A 47 7.92 26.93 -17.18
N GLU A 48 8.84 26.38 -16.37
CA GLU A 48 8.67 26.34 -14.91
C GLU A 48 8.45 27.73 -14.31
N GLU A 49 9.05 28.77 -14.89
CA GLU A 49 8.87 30.17 -14.46
C GLU A 49 7.43 30.66 -14.68
N ALA A 50 6.80 30.28 -15.80
CA ALA A 50 5.41 30.61 -16.06
C ALA A 50 4.47 29.92 -15.08
N LEU A 51 4.72 28.65 -14.73
CA LEU A 51 3.96 27.93 -13.71
C LEU A 51 4.11 28.57 -12.32
N ARG A 52 5.33 29.00 -11.95
CA ARG A 52 5.58 29.72 -10.70
C ARG A 52 4.86 31.07 -10.65
N GLY A 53 4.87 31.81 -11.75
CA GLY A 53 4.11 33.07 -11.87
C GLY A 53 2.61 32.87 -11.65
N ARG A 54 2.04 31.77 -12.17
CA ARG A 54 0.64 31.40 -11.93
C ARG A 54 0.37 31.03 -10.47
N ARG A 55 1.23 30.21 -9.85
CA ARG A 55 1.12 29.89 -8.41
C ARG A 55 1.17 31.15 -7.55
N LEU A 56 2.04 32.10 -7.88
CA LEU A 56 2.16 33.36 -7.17
C LEU A 56 0.89 34.22 -7.29
N ALA A 57 0.27 34.26 -8.47
CA ALA A 57 -1.00 34.95 -8.67
C ALA A 57 -2.15 34.33 -7.87
N LEU A 58 -2.23 32.99 -7.83
CA LEU A 58 -3.20 32.28 -6.99
C LEU A 58 -2.97 32.55 -5.50
N LEU A 59 -1.71 32.59 -5.06
CA LEU A 59 -1.38 32.94 -3.68
C LEU A 59 -1.82 34.37 -3.34
N GLN A 60 -1.61 35.34 -4.23
CA GLN A 60 -2.06 36.73 -4.05
C GLN A 60 -3.57 36.80 -3.87
N ALA A 61 -4.33 36.14 -4.75
CA ALA A 61 -5.78 36.10 -4.67
C ALA A 61 -6.26 35.45 -3.37
N ALA A 62 -5.72 34.26 -3.04
CA ALA A 62 -6.06 33.55 -1.80
C ALA A 62 -5.75 34.37 -0.55
N LEU A 63 -4.62 35.09 -0.52
CA LEU A 63 -4.26 35.96 0.61
C LEU A 63 -5.18 37.19 0.73
N LEU A 64 -5.57 37.80 -0.39
CA LEU A 64 -6.51 38.92 -0.40
C LEU A 64 -7.90 38.47 0.09
N GLU A 65 -8.36 37.31 -0.37
CA GLU A 65 -9.61 36.69 0.09
C GLU A 65 -9.60 36.33 1.58
N HIS A 66 -8.49 35.78 2.06
CA HIS A 66 -8.32 35.43 3.46
C HIS A 66 -8.22 36.68 4.34
N ALA A 67 -7.47 37.69 3.90
CA ALA A 67 -7.39 38.98 4.57
C ALA A 67 -8.75 39.68 4.62
N ALA A 68 -9.56 39.57 3.57
CA ALA A 68 -10.94 40.06 3.56
C ALA A 68 -11.79 39.37 4.61
N ARG A 69 -11.80 38.03 4.61
CA ARG A 69 -12.60 37.21 5.53
C ARG A 69 -12.31 37.49 7.01
N TRP A 70 -11.04 37.68 7.36
CA TRP A 70 -10.61 37.91 8.74
C TRP A 70 -10.30 39.37 9.06
N ASN A 71 -10.64 40.28 8.15
CA ASN A 71 -10.36 41.71 8.24
C ASN A 71 -8.91 42.07 8.61
N LEU A 72 -7.94 41.35 8.01
CA LEU A 72 -6.51 41.56 8.27
C LEU A 72 -6.00 42.82 7.57
N LYS A 73 -5.38 43.69 8.35
CA LYS A 73 -4.84 44.99 7.94
C LYS A 73 -3.37 44.92 7.60
N THR A 74 -2.58 44.10 8.30
CA THR A 74 -1.12 43.99 8.07
C THR A 74 -0.69 42.54 7.95
N VAL A 75 -0.25 42.16 6.74
CA VAL A 75 0.17 40.78 6.42
C VAL A 75 1.60 40.77 5.90
N MET A 76 2.47 40.00 6.52
CA MET A 76 3.83 39.79 6.00
C MET A 76 3.90 38.47 5.23
N THR A 77 4.63 38.45 4.12
CA THR A 77 4.84 37.23 3.32
C THR A 77 6.33 36.89 3.25
N PHE A 78 6.69 35.63 3.47
CA PHE A 78 8.07 35.17 3.46
C PHE A 78 8.35 34.31 2.23
N HIS A 79 9.33 34.73 1.43
CA HIS A 79 9.71 34.10 0.17
C HIS A 79 11.19 33.70 0.18
N GLN A 80 11.59 32.74 -0.67
CA GLN A 80 12.99 32.31 -0.78
C GLN A 80 13.76 33.05 -1.89
N ARG A 81 13.08 33.49 -2.95
CA ARG A 81 13.70 34.22 -4.06
C ARG A 81 13.30 35.69 -4.04
N VAL A 82 14.28 36.54 -4.31
CA VAL A 82 14.09 37.99 -4.45
C VAL A 82 13.09 38.31 -5.55
N GLU A 83 13.22 37.66 -6.71
CA GLU A 83 12.33 37.83 -7.86
C GLU A 83 10.86 37.50 -7.52
N GLU A 84 10.61 36.48 -6.68
CA GLU A 84 9.26 36.10 -6.27
C GLU A 84 8.65 37.11 -5.30
N ALA A 85 9.41 37.59 -4.31
CA ALA A 85 8.94 38.62 -3.41
C ALA A 85 8.68 39.95 -4.13
N ALA A 86 9.55 40.33 -5.06
CA ALA A 86 9.38 41.53 -5.89
C ALA A 86 8.13 41.40 -6.77
N ALA A 87 8.01 40.32 -7.55
CA ALA A 87 6.85 40.07 -8.40
C ALA A 87 5.55 39.96 -7.59
N PHE A 88 5.61 39.40 -6.37
CA PHE A 88 4.47 39.34 -5.46
C PHE A 88 4.02 40.74 -5.06
N ALA A 89 4.93 41.58 -4.58
CA ALA A 89 4.59 42.91 -4.10
C ALA A 89 4.13 43.82 -5.25
N GLU A 90 4.79 43.77 -6.41
CA GLU A 90 4.47 44.61 -7.56
C GLU A 90 3.09 44.31 -8.16
N LYS A 91 2.70 43.03 -8.24
CA LYS A 91 1.42 42.63 -8.85
C LYS A 91 0.24 42.65 -7.88
N LEU A 92 0.47 42.65 -6.57
CA LEU A 92 -0.59 42.55 -5.57
C LEU A 92 -1.69 43.63 -5.70
N PRO A 93 -1.38 44.92 -5.93
CA PRO A 93 -2.40 45.95 -6.09
C PRO A 93 -3.24 45.75 -7.36
N ALA A 94 -2.64 45.23 -8.43
CA ALA A 94 -3.36 44.88 -9.66
C ALA A 94 -4.32 43.71 -9.42
N THR A 95 -3.86 42.64 -8.74
CA THR A 95 -4.73 41.51 -8.35
C THR A 95 -5.87 41.97 -7.43
N ALA A 96 -5.61 42.91 -6.52
CA ALA A 96 -6.66 43.51 -5.69
C ALA A 96 -7.67 44.32 -6.51
N ALA A 97 -7.20 45.07 -7.52
CA ALA A 97 -8.07 45.80 -8.43
C ALA A 97 -8.99 44.87 -9.23
N GLU A 98 -8.46 43.75 -9.73
CA GLU A 98 -9.24 42.75 -10.47
C GLU A 98 -10.34 42.11 -9.60
N LEU A 99 -9.99 41.70 -8.38
CA LEU A 99 -10.96 41.14 -7.42
C LEU A 99 -12.04 42.16 -7.04
N TYR A 100 -11.65 43.39 -6.74
CA TYR A 100 -12.59 44.46 -6.42
C TYR A 100 -13.49 44.80 -7.61
N ALA A 101 -12.95 44.90 -8.83
CA ALA A 101 -13.76 45.17 -10.03
C ALA A 101 -14.76 44.05 -10.33
N THR A 102 -14.38 42.79 -10.09
CA THR A 102 -15.26 41.62 -10.25
C THR A 102 -16.42 41.67 -9.24
N GLU A 103 -16.13 42.00 -7.98
CA GLU A 103 -17.17 42.15 -6.94
C GLU A 103 -18.07 43.36 -7.19
N ALA A 104 -17.49 44.53 -7.50
CA ALA A 104 -18.23 45.75 -7.79
C ALA A 104 -19.14 45.58 -9.02
N SER A 105 -18.68 44.85 -10.05
CA SER A 105 -19.50 44.52 -11.21
C SER A 105 -20.64 43.54 -10.86
N GLY A 106 -20.38 42.55 -9.99
CA GLY A 106 -21.39 41.62 -9.50
C GLY A 106 -22.45 42.29 -8.61
N GLN A 107 -22.02 43.23 -7.77
CA GLN A 107 -22.92 44.05 -6.94
C GLN A 107 -23.74 45.02 -7.78
N ALA A 108 -23.12 45.71 -8.74
CA ALA A 108 -23.82 46.59 -9.67
C ALA A 108 -24.93 45.85 -10.45
N LEU A 109 -24.70 44.57 -10.81
CA LEU A 109 -25.70 43.70 -11.43
C LEU A 109 -26.82 43.26 -10.47
N SER A 110 -26.57 43.19 -9.17
CA SER A 110 -27.58 42.88 -8.13
C SER A 110 -28.37 44.12 -7.66
N GLU A 111 -27.74 45.30 -7.68
CA GLU A 111 -28.34 46.59 -7.33
C GLU A 111 -29.17 47.16 -8.49
N THR A 112 -29.09 46.58 -9.70
CA THR A 112 -29.93 46.99 -10.84
C THR A 112 -31.41 46.61 -10.69
N GLU A 113 -31.78 45.79 -9.69
CA GLU A 113 -33.17 45.36 -9.50
C GLU A 113 -33.99 46.13 -8.45
N ASP A 114 -33.43 46.99 -7.61
CA ASP A 114 -34.23 47.95 -6.82
C ASP A 114 -33.33 48.91 -6.03
N LEU A 115 -33.25 50.18 -6.44
CA LEU A 115 -32.97 51.28 -5.51
C LEU A 115 -33.76 52.54 -5.93
N PRO A 116 -34.60 53.11 -5.03
CA PRO A 116 -35.21 54.42 -5.25
C PRO A 116 -34.21 55.56 -5.05
N GLU A 117 -34.46 56.71 -5.68
CA GLU A 117 -33.63 57.92 -5.56
C GLU A 117 -33.53 58.41 -4.10
N SER A 118 -32.30 58.58 -3.62
CA SER A 118 -31.99 59.24 -2.35
C SER A 118 -32.23 60.75 -2.44
N SER A 119 -32.85 61.33 -1.41
CA SER A 119 -33.35 62.70 -1.39
C SER A 119 -32.51 63.69 -0.56
N ILE A 120 -31.20 63.44 -0.36
CA ILE A 120 -30.36 64.32 0.46
C ILE A 120 -28.97 64.49 -0.17
N ASP A 121 -28.70 65.69 -0.71
CA ASP A 121 -27.39 66.16 -1.17
C ASP A 121 -26.43 66.33 0.04
N ALA A 122 -25.88 65.22 0.55
CA ALA A 122 -24.79 65.20 1.51
C ALA A 122 -23.75 64.16 1.09
N GLU A 123 -22.47 64.52 1.07
CA GLU A 123 -21.35 63.59 0.84
C GLU A 123 -21.26 62.60 2.01
N LEU A 124 -21.96 61.48 1.86
CA LEU A 124 -21.89 60.32 2.73
C LEU A 124 -20.59 59.55 2.46
N TYR A 125 -19.69 59.51 3.44
CA TYR A 125 -18.64 58.49 3.53
C TYR A 125 -19.29 57.16 3.93
N GLU A 126 -19.93 56.50 2.98
CA GLU A 126 -20.33 55.10 3.10
C GLU A 126 -19.16 54.24 2.61
N LEU A 127 -18.68 53.31 3.45
CA LEU A 127 -17.85 52.22 2.98
C LEU A 127 -18.68 51.48 1.92
N GLU A 128 -18.24 51.48 0.68
CA GLU A 128 -18.79 50.62 -0.36
C GLU A 128 -18.88 49.19 0.17
N ALA A 129 -20.05 48.57 0.03
CA ALA A 129 -20.43 47.32 0.67
C ALA A 129 -19.74 46.09 0.04
N GLY A 130 -18.47 46.17 -0.37
CA GLY A 130 -17.69 45.08 -0.97
C GLY A 130 -16.86 44.30 0.06
N ARG A 131 -16.59 43.02 -0.24
CA ARG A 131 -15.68 42.17 0.57
C ARG A 131 -14.22 42.59 0.36
N HIS A 132 -13.86 43.04 -0.85
CA HIS A 132 -12.55 43.60 -1.19
C HIS A 132 -12.52 45.13 -1.13
N VAL A 133 -11.31 45.68 -0.93
CA VAL A 133 -11.09 47.14 -0.84
C VAL A 133 -10.52 47.70 -2.14
N PRO A 134 -10.79 48.97 -2.46
CA PRO A 134 -10.22 49.64 -3.62
C PRO A 134 -8.69 49.53 -3.69
N PRO A 135 -8.11 49.43 -4.90
CA PRO A 135 -6.67 49.18 -5.06
C PRO A 135 -5.80 50.31 -4.50
N ASP A 136 -6.27 51.56 -4.48
CA ASP A 136 -5.56 52.70 -3.87
C ASP A 136 -5.51 52.63 -2.34
N ARG A 137 -6.20 51.67 -1.73
CA ARG A 137 -6.23 51.37 -0.29
C ARG A 137 -5.46 50.09 0.05
N VAL A 138 -4.81 49.46 -0.93
CA VAL A 138 -3.93 48.31 -0.76
C VAL A 138 -2.49 48.74 -0.99
N TRP A 139 -1.67 48.66 0.05
CA TRP A 139 -0.24 48.91 -0.03
C TRP A 139 0.53 47.60 -0.11
N SER A 140 1.56 47.56 -0.94
CA SER A 140 2.49 46.45 -1.03
C SER A 140 3.93 46.92 -1.22
N ALA A 141 4.87 46.23 -0.57
CA ALA A 141 6.30 46.43 -0.78
C ALA A 141 7.07 45.12 -0.58
N TRP A 142 8.33 45.09 -0.99
CA TRP A 142 9.23 43.94 -0.79
C TRP A 142 10.59 44.37 -0.24
N LEU A 143 11.27 43.47 0.48
CA LEU A 143 12.60 43.72 1.06
C LEU A 143 13.55 42.54 0.80
N CYS A 144 14.72 42.84 0.21
CA CYS A 144 15.87 41.95 0.02
C CYS A 144 17.17 42.52 0.66
N GLY A 145 18.23 41.71 0.70
CA GLY A 145 19.50 42.05 1.38
C GLY A 145 20.19 43.29 0.81
N ASP A 146 19.91 43.57 -0.46
CA ASP A 146 20.54 44.65 -1.23
C ASP A 146 19.92 46.02 -0.96
N HIS A 147 18.73 46.09 -0.35
CA HIS A 147 18.10 47.36 0.03
C HIS A 147 18.92 48.08 1.10
N LEU A 148 19.01 49.40 1.00
CA LEU A 148 19.67 50.25 1.99
C LEU A 148 18.94 50.20 3.34
N VAL A 149 19.68 50.44 4.42
CA VAL A 149 19.09 50.48 5.79
C VAL A 149 17.95 51.51 5.87
N SER A 150 18.08 52.65 5.19
CA SER A 150 17.05 53.70 5.12
C SER A 150 15.79 53.22 4.43
N GLU A 151 15.91 52.59 3.26
CA GLU A 151 14.79 52.05 2.49
C GLU A 151 14.05 50.97 3.28
N ARG A 152 14.80 50.07 3.94
CA ARG A 152 14.21 49.04 4.81
C ARG A 152 13.42 49.66 5.96
N ARG A 153 13.98 50.68 6.64
CA ARG A 153 13.31 51.36 7.76
C ARG A 153 12.04 52.07 7.31
N GLU A 154 12.08 52.72 6.15
CA GLU A 154 10.93 53.42 5.59
C GLU A 154 9.78 52.46 5.26
N ALA A 155 10.06 51.38 4.53
CA ALA A 155 9.06 50.37 4.19
C ALA A 155 8.45 49.70 5.44
N ILE A 156 9.28 49.39 6.44
CA ILE A 156 8.81 48.83 7.72
C ILE A 156 7.92 49.85 8.46
N CYS A 157 8.29 51.13 8.46
CA CYS A 157 7.50 52.19 9.09
C CYS A 157 6.14 52.37 8.42
N GLN A 158 6.11 52.40 7.08
CA GLN A 158 4.88 52.48 6.27
C GLN A 158 3.97 51.29 6.56
N PHE A 159 4.51 50.08 6.52
CA PHE A 159 3.80 48.84 6.84
C PHE A 159 3.24 48.84 8.27
N ALA A 160 4.08 49.09 9.28
CA ALA A 160 3.70 49.02 10.70
C ALA A 160 2.62 50.04 11.09
N ASN A 161 2.55 51.16 10.36
CA ASN A 161 1.57 52.21 10.57
C ASN A 161 0.36 52.15 9.62
N GLY A 162 0.41 51.29 8.59
CA GLY A 162 -0.63 51.21 7.56
C GLY A 162 -0.79 52.53 6.81
N VAL A 163 0.33 53.12 6.37
CA VAL A 163 0.37 54.36 5.57
C VAL A 163 1.22 54.15 4.32
N ASP A 164 0.91 54.88 3.25
CA ASP A 164 1.74 54.93 2.05
C ASP A 164 2.86 55.98 2.14
N ALA A 165 3.66 56.13 1.07
CA ALA A 165 4.74 57.10 1.00
C ALA A 165 4.29 58.57 1.08
N SER A 166 3.02 58.85 0.80
CA SER A 166 2.41 60.18 0.93
C SER A 166 1.85 60.44 2.34
N GLY A 167 1.87 59.44 3.22
CA GLY A 167 1.28 59.49 4.55
C GLY A 167 -0.22 59.22 4.57
N ARG A 168 -0.83 58.80 3.45
CA ARG A 168 -2.26 58.44 3.39
C ARG A 168 -2.45 57.07 4.05
N ARG A 169 -3.50 56.95 4.87
CA ARG A 169 -3.86 55.67 5.49
C ARG A 169 -4.31 54.67 4.43
N VAL A 170 -3.77 53.46 4.50
CA VAL A 170 -4.20 52.32 3.69
C VAL A 170 -5.03 51.35 4.52
N HIS A 171 -5.92 50.61 3.88
CA HIS A 171 -6.74 49.62 4.57
C HIS A 171 -5.95 48.34 4.81
N ARG A 172 -5.27 47.82 3.78
CA ARG A 172 -4.46 46.61 3.85
C ARG A 172 -3.03 46.91 3.42
N ALA A 173 -2.07 46.40 4.17
CA ALA A 173 -0.65 46.52 3.88
C ALA A 173 -0.03 45.12 3.83
N PHE A 174 0.72 44.84 2.76
CA PHE A 174 1.41 43.58 2.54
C PHE A 174 2.91 43.81 2.39
N LEU A 175 3.73 43.12 3.18
CA LEU A 175 5.19 43.25 3.11
C LEU A 175 5.82 41.91 2.78
N ALA A 176 6.41 41.79 1.59
CA ALA A 176 7.16 40.61 1.17
C ALA A 176 8.61 40.69 1.65
N SER A 177 9.12 39.65 2.29
CA SER A 177 10.47 39.61 2.85
C SER A 177 11.23 38.37 2.38
N VAL A 178 12.51 38.57 2.03
CA VAL A 178 13.45 37.50 1.64
C VAL A 178 14.70 37.59 2.50
N ARG A 179 14.81 36.77 3.55
CA ARG A 179 16.02 36.61 4.40
C ARG A 179 16.66 37.91 4.96
N VAL A 180 15.91 39.01 5.03
CA VAL A 180 16.44 40.35 5.39
C VAL A 180 16.08 40.77 6.78
N LEU A 181 14.94 40.29 7.24
CA LEU A 181 14.47 40.52 8.57
C LEU A 181 15.11 39.45 9.46
N GLY A 182 16.41 39.61 9.72
CA GLY A 182 17.15 38.84 10.72
C GLY A 182 16.69 39.18 12.15
N GLN A 183 17.28 38.51 13.15
CA GLN A 183 16.98 38.75 14.57
C GLN A 183 17.04 40.26 14.92
N GLY A 184 16.05 40.75 15.68
CA GLY A 184 16.11 42.07 16.33
C GLY A 184 15.39 43.25 15.65
N VAL A 185 14.72 43.07 14.51
CA VAL A 185 13.84 44.10 13.94
C VAL A 185 12.46 44.02 14.58
N ASP A 186 12.11 44.98 15.43
CA ASP A 186 10.77 45.06 16.03
C ASP A 186 9.85 45.89 15.13
N ILE A 187 8.73 45.30 14.71
CA ILE A 187 7.77 45.93 13.80
C ILE A 187 6.59 46.39 14.66
N VAL A 188 6.87 47.40 15.48
CA VAL A 188 5.92 48.04 16.38
C VAL A 188 5.51 49.38 15.78
N GLY A 189 4.22 49.52 15.53
CA GLY A 189 3.60 50.73 14.98
C GLY A 189 2.14 50.76 15.40
N THR A 190 1.32 51.60 14.78
CA THR A 190 -0.12 51.66 15.13
C THR A 190 -0.88 50.36 14.88
N ARG A 191 -0.39 49.50 13.97
CA ARG A 191 -1.02 48.20 13.64
C ARG A 191 -0.11 47.00 13.90
N GLY A 192 1.21 47.16 13.83
CA GLY A 192 2.15 46.04 13.96
C GLY A 192 1.92 44.96 12.89
N VAL A 193 2.19 43.69 13.21
CA VAL A 193 2.03 42.55 12.30
C VAL A 193 0.84 41.68 12.75
N GLU A 194 -0.30 41.72 12.06
CA GLU A 194 -1.47 40.90 12.42
C GLU A 194 -1.36 39.46 11.91
N ALA A 195 -0.80 39.28 10.71
CA ALA A 195 -0.62 37.96 10.11
C ALA A 195 0.72 37.81 9.40
N ILE A 196 1.17 36.56 9.33
CA ILE A 196 2.32 36.15 8.53
C ILE A 196 1.91 35.03 7.59
N CYS A 197 2.50 34.98 6.40
CA CYS A 197 2.30 33.92 5.42
C CYS A 197 3.64 33.35 4.99
N PHE A 198 3.80 32.04 5.07
CA PHE A 198 4.97 31.35 4.54
C PHE A 198 4.73 30.97 3.07
N ALA A 199 5.02 31.88 2.14
CA ALA A 199 4.89 31.61 0.70
C ALA A 199 5.85 30.49 0.24
N ASP A 200 7.02 30.36 0.89
CA ASP A 200 7.91 29.22 0.75
C ASP A 200 8.57 28.87 2.10
N THR A 201 8.40 27.63 2.55
CA THR A 201 8.87 27.12 3.85
C THR A 201 10.23 26.45 3.82
N ARG A 202 11.02 26.54 2.74
CA ARG A 202 12.38 25.96 2.65
C ARG A 202 13.43 26.62 3.58
N GLY A 203 13.00 27.43 4.53
CA GLY A 203 13.85 28.08 5.54
C GLY A 203 14.24 27.13 6.68
N SER A 204 15.19 27.58 7.51
CA SER A 204 15.57 26.82 8.71
C SER A 204 14.45 26.86 9.76
N GLN A 205 14.33 25.82 10.61
CA GLN A 205 13.35 25.82 11.72
C GLN A 205 13.50 27.05 12.62
N VAL A 206 14.73 27.51 12.82
CA VAL A 206 15.05 28.73 13.60
C VAL A 206 14.48 29.99 12.93
N GLU A 207 14.57 30.10 11.61
CA GLU A 207 14.00 31.21 10.84
C GLU A 207 12.48 31.23 10.90
N ILE A 208 11.83 30.06 10.79
CA ILE A 208 10.38 29.92 10.93
C ILE A 208 9.90 30.48 12.27
N VAL A 209 10.56 30.10 13.37
CA VAL A 209 10.17 30.54 14.72
C VAL A 209 10.41 32.03 14.91
N GLN A 210 11.52 32.55 14.41
CA GLN A 210 11.78 34.00 14.46
C GLN A 210 10.71 34.78 13.70
N ASN A 211 10.30 34.30 12.53
CA ASN A 211 9.24 34.91 11.73
C ASN A 211 7.88 34.86 12.44
N ILE A 212 7.54 33.73 13.07
CA ILE A 212 6.34 33.60 13.92
C ILE A 212 6.38 34.60 15.08
N GLY A 213 7.51 34.69 15.78
CA GLY A 213 7.70 35.60 16.91
C GLY A 213 7.44 37.07 16.59
N ARG A 214 7.54 37.49 15.31
CA ARG A 214 7.19 38.84 14.85
C ARG A 214 5.68 39.10 14.95
N ALA A 215 4.89 38.10 14.59
CA ALA A 215 3.42 38.17 14.65
C ALA A 215 2.93 38.11 16.10
N LEU A 216 3.60 37.33 16.95
CA LEU A 216 3.21 37.12 18.36
C LEU A 216 3.45 38.32 19.28
N ARG A 217 4.00 39.43 18.78
CA ARG A 217 4.12 40.67 19.57
C ARG A 217 2.72 41.21 19.91
N PRO A 218 2.43 41.54 21.19
CA PRO A 218 1.17 42.16 21.56
C PRO A 218 1.03 43.54 20.91
N ASN A 219 -0.20 44.01 20.76
CA ASN A 219 -0.45 45.34 20.22
C ASN A 219 0.00 46.41 21.23
N PRO A 220 0.64 47.51 20.78
CA PRO A 220 1.11 48.57 21.68
C PRO A 220 -0.02 49.28 22.45
N ASP A 221 -1.25 49.20 21.96
CA ASP A 221 -2.45 49.77 22.60
C ASP A 221 -3.03 48.89 23.71
N GLY A 222 -2.44 47.71 23.96
CA GLY A 222 -2.89 46.75 24.97
C GLY A 222 -4.13 45.95 24.56
N SER A 223 -4.62 46.10 23.32
CA SER A 223 -5.72 45.28 22.82
C SER A 223 -5.32 43.80 22.69
N THR A 224 -6.27 42.91 22.96
CA THR A 224 -6.06 41.47 22.79
C THR A 224 -5.86 41.16 21.32
N LYS A 225 -4.71 40.59 21.00
CA LYS A 225 -4.33 40.20 19.65
C LYS A 225 -4.32 38.68 19.51
N VAL A 226 -4.89 38.19 18.42
CA VAL A 226 -4.68 36.83 17.93
C VAL A 226 -3.97 36.93 16.60
N ALA A 227 -2.70 36.52 16.55
CA ALA A 227 -1.90 36.54 15.34
C ALA A 227 -2.26 35.35 14.43
N ARG A 228 -2.32 35.57 13.11
CA ARG A 228 -2.58 34.49 12.15
C ARG A 228 -1.30 34.03 11.45
N ILE A 229 -1.07 32.72 11.46
CA ILE A 229 0.03 32.06 10.76
C ILE A 229 -0.57 31.35 9.56
N ILE A 230 -0.41 31.95 8.39
CA ILE A 230 -0.98 31.49 7.14
C ILE A 230 0.01 30.55 6.45
N VAL A 231 -0.44 29.35 6.09
CA VAL A 231 0.35 28.34 5.40
C VAL A 231 -0.36 27.93 4.11
N PRO A 232 0.10 28.40 2.94
CA PRO A 232 -0.41 27.94 1.66
C PRO A 232 0.06 26.51 1.37
N VAL A 233 -0.88 25.67 0.95
CA VAL A 233 -0.70 24.28 0.52
C VAL A 233 -1.22 24.18 -0.90
N PHE A 234 -0.31 23.99 -1.87
CA PHE A 234 -0.66 23.79 -3.27
C PHE A 234 -0.95 22.31 -3.50
N LEU A 235 -2.22 21.96 -3.65
CA LEU A 235 -2.69 20.59 -3.90
C LEU A 235 -2.58 20.26 -5.38
N GLU A 236 -2.02 19.11 -5.71
CA GLU A 236 -1.90 18.63 -7.09
C GLU A 236 -3.29 18.46 -7.74
N PRO A 237 -3.39 18.54 -9.07
CA PRO A 237 -4.64 18.30 -9.78
C PRO A 237 -5.24 16.93 -9.44
N GLY A 238 -6.47 16.91 -8.92
CA GLY A 238 -7.13 15.67 -8.49
C GLY A 238 -6.65 15.10 -7.14
N GLU A 239 -5.74 15.77 -6.43
CA GLU A 239 -5.36 15.39 -5.07
C GLU A 239 -6.54 15.57 -4.12
N ASP A 240 -6.90 14.51 -3.39
CA ASP A 240 -7.91 14.60 -2.34
C ASP A 240 -7.28 15.30 -1.13
N PRO A 241 -7.82 16.45 -0.69
CA PRO A 241 -7.32 17.09 0.50
C PRO A 241 -7.30 16.13 1.72
N ASP A 242 -8.24 15.18 1.85
CA ASP A 242 -8.34 14.25 3.00
C ASP A 242 -7.14 13.29 3.10
N ASP A 243 -6.37 13.18 2.01
CA ASP A 243 -5.12 12.43 1.95
C ASP A 243 -3.90 13.21 2.50
N MET A 244 -4.10 14.17 3.40
CA MET A 244 -3.02 15.02 3.93
C MET A 244 -1.86 14.28 4.63
N VAL A 245 -2.08 13.07 5.17
CA VAL A 245 -1.06 12.31 5.91
C VAL A 245 0.09 11.87 5.01
N ALA A 246 -0.18 11.36 3.81
CA ALA A 246 0.86 10.97 2.86
C ALA A 246 1.17 12.04 1.83
N SER A 247 0.31 13.05 1.67
CA SER A 247 0.53 14.13 0.72
C SER A 247 1.88 14.84 0.90
N ALA A 248 2.57 15.06 -0.22
CA ALA A 248 3.77 15.87 -0.29
C ALA A 248 3.45 17.38 -0.22
N SER A 249 2.25 17.78 -0.68
CA SER A 249 1.74 19.15 -0.73
C SER A 249 1.70 19.81 0.64
N PHE A 250 1.45 19.05 1.72
CA PHE A 250 1.44 19.55 3.11
C PHE A 250 2.84 19.71 3.74
N ARG A 251 3.93 19.48 2.99
CA ARG A 251 5.31 19.71 3.49
C ARG A 251 5.50 21.10 4.13
N PRO A 252 4.93 22.21 3.60
CA PRO A 252 5.02 23.51 4.25
C PRO A 252 4.41 23.56 5.66
N LEU A 253 3.23 22.98 5.83
CA LEU A 253 2.57 22.89 7.14
C LEU A 253 3.41 22.08 8.13
N VAL A 254 3.97 20.96 7.67
CA VAL A 254 4.87 20.13 8.50
C VAL A 254 6.09 20.94 8.97
N ALA A 255 6.72 21.72 8.08
CA ALA A 255 7.87 22.54 8.43
C ALA A 255 7.54 23.58 9.49
N VAL A 256 6.38 24.25 9.38
CA VAL A 256 5.91 25.23 10.36
C VAL A 256 5.65 24.58 11.72
N LEU A 257 4.93 23.46 11.74
CA LEU A 257 4.59 22.75 12.97
C LEU A 257 5.83 22.14 13.65
N GLN A 258 6.79 21.62 12.89
CA GLN A 258 8.07 21.16 13.44
C GLN A 258 8.92 22.32 13.99
N GLY A 259 8.90 23.49 13.34
CA GLY A 259 9.51 24.71 13.85
C GLY A 259 8.92 25.12 15.19
N LEU A 260 7.59 25.12 15.33
CA LEU A 260 6.92 25.38 16.60
C LEU A 260 7.27 24.34 17.68
N ARG A 261 7.26 23.06 17.32
CA ARG A 261 7.56 21.96 18.23
C ARG A 261 8.95 22.05 18.85
N SER A 262 9.97 22.43 18.06
CA SER A 262 11.35 22.52 18.57
C SER A 262 11.53 23.55 19.69
N HIS A 263 10.58 24.48 19.83
CA HIS A 263 10.54 25.48 20.90
C HIS A 263 9.51 25.18 21.99
N SER A 264 8.42 24.48 21.68
CA SER A 264 7.44 24.05 22.68
C SER A 264 6.69 22.79 22.23
N GLU A 265 7.04 21.66 22.82
CA GLU A 265 6.35 20.40 22.57
C GLU A 265 4.89 20.45 23.06
N GLN A 266 4.67 21.06 24.22
CA GLN A 266 3.34 21.21 24.85
C GLN A 266 2.33 21.95 23.97
N LEU A 267 2.73 22.98 23.23
CA LEU A 267 1.82 23.69 22.33
C LEU A 267 1.30 22.78 21.23
N VAL A 268 2.18 21.99 20.62
CA VAL A 268 1.79 21.08 19.55
C VAL A 268 0.95 19.93 20.13
N GLU A 269 1.25 19.42 21.32
CA GLU A 269 0.40 18.44 22.03
C GLU A 269 -1.00 18.96 22.34
N GLN A 270 -1.14 20.25 22.70
CA GLN A 270 -2.43 20.90 22.86
C GLN A 270 -3.21 20.97 21.54
N LEU A 271 -2.55 21.16 20.38
CA LEU A 271 -3.20 21.09 19.06
C LEU A 271 -3.88 19.74 18.83
N ALA A 272 -3.15 18.64 19.06
CA ALA A 272 -3.67 17.29 18.85
C ALA A 272 -4.78 16.93 19.85
N SER A 273 -4.61 17.33 21.12
CA SER A 273 -5.59 17.06 22.17
C SER A 273 -6.90 17.80 21.93
N ARG A 274 -6.83 19.06 21.47
CA ARG A 274 -8.01 19.90 21.16
C ARG A 274 -8.75 19.44 19.91
N ALA A 275 -8.04 18.96 18.88
CA ALA A 275 -8.67 18.34 17.72
C ALA A 275 -9.52 17.13 18.16
N LEU A 276 -8.96 16.25 18.99
CA LEU A 276 -9.64 15.04 19.47
C LEU A 276 -10.84 15.32 20.41
N THR A 277 -10.81 16.37 21.24
CA THR A 277 -11.93 16.67 22.15
C THR A 277 -13.17 17.23 21.47
N ARG A 278 -13.04 17.90 20.32
CA ARG A 278 -14.18 18.40 19.52
C ARG A 278 -15.06 17.24 19.00
N SER A 279 -14.42 16.15 18.57
CA SER A 279 -15.11 14.91 18.11
C SER A 279 -15.98 14.25 19.19
N ARG A 280 -15.65 14.48 20.48
CA ARG A 280 -16.37 13.89 21.62
C ARG A 280 -17.56 14.75 22.08
N HIS A 281 -17.55 16.05 21.80
CA HIS A 281 -18.66 16.97 22.12
C HIS A 281 -19.74 16.97 21.05
N GLU A 282 -19.41 16.84 19.76
CA GLU A 282 -20.41 16.75 18.68
C GLU A 282 -21.24 15.46 18.72
N ARG A 283 -20.75 14.39 19.38
CA ARG A 283 -21.44 13.09 19.46
C ARG A 283 -22.35 12.89 20.68
N ARG A 284 -22.53 13.88 21.55
CA ARG A 284 -23.47 13.75 22.68
C ARG A 284 -24.85 14.28 22.33
N VAL A 285 -25.67 13.43 21.71
CA VAL A 285 -27.13 13.60 21.71
C VAL A 285 -27.60 13.69 23.16
N HIS A 286 -28.00 14.88 23.62
CA HIS A 286 -28.55 15.06 24.95
C HIS A 286 -29.98 14.55 24.96
N VAL A 287 -30.19 13.41 25.62
CA VAL A 287 -31.51 12.82 25.85
C VAL A 287 -32.18 13.62 26.97
N LYS A 288 -33.22 14.41 26.65
CA LYS A 288 -34.02 15.09 27.67
C LYS A 288 -34.88 14.05 28.41
N ARG A 289 -34.81 14.06 29.74
CA ARG A 289 -35.62 13.22 30.62
C ARG A 289 -36.51 14.08 31.50
N ASP A 290 -37.73 13.64 31.77
CA ASP A 290 -38.63 14.29 32.74
C ASP A 290 -38.20 14.00 34.19
N ALA A 291 -38.90 14.61 35.15
CA ALA A 291 -38.62 14.47 36.58
C ALA A 291 -38.80 13.02 37.09
N GLU A 292 -39.55 12.21 36.36
CA GLU A 292 -39.81 10.79 36.60
C GLU A 292 -38.83 9.87 35.85
N GLY A 293 -37.84 10.43 35.14
CA GLY A 293 -36.75 9.72 34.47
C GLY A 293 -37.09 9.13 33.10
N ARG A 294 -38.23 9.47 32.50
CA ARG A 294 -38.64 9.01 31.16
C ARG A 294 -38.09 9.94 30.08
N ILE A 295 -37.71 9.34 28.94
CA ILE A 295 -37.13 10.07 27.81
C ILE A 295 -38.24 10.81 27.06
N ILE A 296 -38.18 12.14 27.05
CA ILE A 296 -39.20 13.03 26.46
C ILE A 296 -38.76 13.70 25.16
N GLY A 297 -37.50 13.52 24.73
CA GLY A 297 -37.03 13.91 23.41
C GLY A 297 -35.51 13.90 23.24
N ALA A 298 -35.06 13.88 21.99
CA ALA A 298 -33.69 14.15 21.59
C ALA A 298 -33.73 15.39 20.68
N SER A 299 -33.26 16.53 21.17
CA SER A 299 -33.22 17.78 20.38
C SER A 299 -31.80 18.01 19.88
N GLY A 300 -31.62 17.93 18.57
CA GLY A 300 -30.51 18.55 17.86
C GLY A 300 -31.04 19.83 17.21
N GLU A 301 -31.06 20.92 17.97
CA GLU A 301 -31.05 22.31 17.49
C GLU A 301 -30.93 23.24 18.71
N GLY A 302 -30.05 24.22 18.58
CA GLY A 302 -29.53 25.04 19.67
C GLY A 302 -30.58 25.96 20.27
N GLN A 303 -30.46 26.17 21.57
CA GLN A 303 -31.07 27.31 22.23
C GLN A 303 -29.98 28.02 23.03
N GLU A 304 -29.88 29.31 22.74
CA GLU A 304 -28.96 30.31 23.28
C GLU A 304 -29.06 30.34 24.81
N ASP A 305 -27.92 30.15 25.47
CA ASP A 305 -27.77 30.35 26.92
C ASP A 305 -26.96 31.63 27.11
N GLU A 306 -27.68 32.75 27.25
CA GLU A 306 -27.13 34.03 27.69
C GLU A 306 -26.69 33.90 29.15
N GLY A 307 -25.40 34.14 29.42
CA GLY A 307 -24.91 34.29 30.79
C GLY A 307 -23.62 33.56 31.13
N ARG A 308 -22.62 33.59 30.26
CA ARG A 308 -21.21 33.43 30.67
C ARG A 308 -20.36 34.50 30.03
N THR A 309 -19.86 35.38 30.89
CA THR A 309 -18.92 36.45 30.60
C THR A 309 -17.71 35.91 29.82
N GLU A 310 -17.42 36.61 28.73
CA GLU A 310 -16.39 36.35 27.74
C GLU A 310 -14.99 36.18 28.38
N GLY A 311 -14.37 35.04 28.09
CA GLY A 311 -13.01 34.72 28.52
C GLY A 311 -12.54 33.46 27.83
N ALA A 312 -11.94 33.62 26.65
CA ALA A 312 -11.37 32.58 25.78
C ALA A 312 -12.42 31.61 25.18
N ALA A 313 -13.14 32.11 24.17
CA ALA A 313 -13.79 31.24 23.20
C ALA A 313 -12.80 30.19 22.67
N GLU A 314 -13.30 28.97 22.68
CA GLU A 314 -12.91 27.71 22.05
C GLU A 314 -12.28 27.82 20.64
N SER A 315 -11.14 28.51 20.49
CA SER A 315 -10.39 28.58 19.23
C SER A 315 -9.65 27.27 18.93
N ALA A 316 -10.00 26.64 17.80
CA ALA A 316 -9.16 25.63 17.19
C ALA A 316 -7.89 26.32 16.69
N LEU A 317 -6.74 25.94 17.23
CA LEU A 317 -5.46 26.55 16.86
C LEU A 317 -5.01 26.22 15.42
N LEU A 318 -5.72 25.33 14.70
CA LEU A 318 -5.44 24.92 13.32
C LEU A 318 -6.75 24.92 12.50
N HIS A 319 -6.83 25.79 11.50
CA HIS A 319 -7.96 25.90 10.56
C HIS A 319 -7.54 25.46 9.17
N PHE A 320 -8.39 24.68 8.50
CA PHE A 320 -8.23 24.33 7.10
C PHE A 320 -9.29 25.05 6.27
N SER A 321 -8.98 25.28 5.00
CA SER A 321 -9.94 25.89 4.06
C SER A 321 -11.17 24.99 3.85
N SER A 322 -10.95 23.67 3.83
CA SER A 322 -12.01 22.65 3.79
C SER A 322 -12.23 22.01 5.17
N PRO A 323 -13.47 21.63 5.56
CA PRO A 323 -13.74 20.95 6.84
C PRO A 323 -12.97 19.64 6.97
N ARG A 324 -12.35 19.38 8.14
CA ARG A 324 -11.52 18.19 8.38
C ARG A 324 -11.97 17.39 9.58
N ASP A 325 -11.94 16.06 9.45
CA ASP A 325 -12.11 15.18 10.60
C ASP A 325 -10.93 15.31 11.57
N ALA A 326 -11.26 15.40 12.85
CA ALA A 326 -10.31 15.46 13.95
C ALA A 326 -9.36 14.27 13.98
N ALA A 327 -9.83 13.07 13.60
CA ALA A 327 -8.99 11.87 13.56
C ALA A 327 -7.90 11.99 12.49
N THR A 328 -8.22 12.57 11.32
CA THR A 328 -7.25 12.82 10.24
C THR A 328 -6.19 13.83 10.66
N ILE A 329 -6.59 14.93 11.30
CA ILE A 329 -5.65 15.92 11.85
C ILE A 329 -4.74 15.28 12.90
N ALA A 330 -5.29 14.48 13.81
CA ALA A 330 -4.50 13.80 14.84
C ALA A 330 -3.52 12.79 14.24
N ALA A 331 -3.93 12.02 13.23
CA ALA A 331 -3.06 11.11 12.50
C ALA A 331 -1.93 11.86 11.79
N PHE A 332 -2.23 12.99 11.14
CA PHE A 332 -1.24 13.85 10.51
C PHE A 332 -0.21 14.38 11.52
N LEU A 333 -0.64 14.95 12.65
CA LEU A 333 0.27 15.45 13.69
C LEU A 333 1.17 14.34 14.25
N ARG A 334 0.61 13.15 14.50
CA ARG A 334 1.37 11.99 14.99
C ARG A 334 2.46 11.52 14.05
N THR A 335 2.14 11.43 12.77
CA THR A 335 2.99 10.76 11.77
C THR A 335 3.90 11.72 10.99
N ARG A 336 3.61 13.03 10.98
CA ARG A 336 4.41 14.03 10.25
C ARG A 336 5.16 14.98 11.18
N VAL A 337 4.60 15.27 12.35
CA VAL A 337 5.14 16.29 13.26
C VAL A 337 5.80 15.67 14.49
N TYR A 338 5.16 14.73 15.19
CA TYR A 338 5.74 14.07 16.37
C TYR A 338 6.81 13.03 15.99
N ARG A 339 6.59 12.26 14.93
CA ARG A 339 7.48 11.20 14.47
C ARG A 339 7.62 11.28 12.96
N PRO A 340 8.52 12.14 12.43
CA PRO A 340 8.61 12.38 10.98
C PRO A 340 9.09 11.12 10.24
N GLU A 341 8.21 10.56 9.42
CA GLU A 341 8.43 9.33 8.66
C GLU A 341 8.82 9.55 7.21
N SER A 342 9.30 8.48 6.55
CA SER A 342 9.44 8.48 5.09
C SER A 342 8.05 8.57 4.44
N LEU A 343 7.93 9.40 3.41
CA LEU A 343 6.71 9.54 2.61
C LEU A 343 6.19 8.18 2.12
N VAL A 344 7.10 7.27 1.77
CA VAL A 344 6.81 5.90 1.30
C VAL A 344 6.04 5.08 2.34
N TRP A 345 6.37 5.21 3.63
CA TRP A 345 5.64 4.48 4.67
C TRP A 345 4.23 5.05 4.86
N LEU A 346 4.10 6.37 4.81
CA LEU A 346 2.83 7.08 4.98
C LEU A 346 1.88 6.86 3.81
N GLU A 347 2.41 6.81 2.59
CA GLU A 347 1.68 6.42 1.38
C GLU A 347 1.07 5.02 1.55
N GLY A 348 1.86 4.06 2.04
CA GLY A 348 1.34 2.71 2.30
C GLY A 348 0.30 2.65 3.41
N HIS A 349 0.45 3.45 4.46
CA HIS A 349 -0.54 3.57 5.53
C HIS A 349 -1.87 4.17 5.02
N GLN A 350 -1.83 5.24 4.23
CA GLN A 350 -3.03 5.82 3.64
C GLN A 350 -3.70 4.90 2.62
N ALA A 351 -2.91 4.27 1.76
CA ALA A 351 -3.42 3.29 0.81
C ALA A 351 -4.14 2.15 1.54
N ARG A 352 -3.64 1.71 2.70
CA ARG A 352 -4.34 0.74 3.56
C ARG A 352 -5.69 1.26 4.07
N ARG A 353 -5.76 2.50 4.54
CA ARG A 353 -7.02 3.11 5.01
C ARG A 353 -8.04 3.21 3.86
N ARG A 354 -7.63 3.73 2.71
CA ARG A 354 -8.47 3.84 1.51
C ARG A 354 -9.00 2.48 1.07
N TRP A 355 -8.12 1.48 0.96
CA TRP A 355 -8.53 0.12 0.61
C TRP A 355 -9.56 -0.44 1.59
N ARG A 356 -9.40 -0.20 2.90
CA ARG A 356 -10.37 -0.63 3.91
C ARG A 356 -11.71 0.07 3.77
N GLU A 357 -11.71 1.37 3.50
CA GLU A 357 -12.93 2.15 3.27
C GLU A 357 -13.66 1.68 2.00
N GLU A 358 -12.93 1.51 0.89
CA GLU A 358 -13.45 0.97 -0.38
C GLU A 358 -14.12 -0.40 -0.21
N ASN A 359 -13.61 -1.24 0.72
CA ASN A 359 -14.11 -2.59 0.97
C ASN A 359 -15.04 -2.68 2.20
N GLY A 360 -15.38 -1.55 2.84
CA GLY A 360 -16.27 -1.52 4.01
C GLY A 360 -15.74 -2.28 5.22
N ILE A 361 -14.41 -2.36 5.38
CA ILE A 361 -13.75 -3.21 6.37
C ILE A 361 -13.57 -2.45 7.69
N THR A 362 -14.31 -2.88 8.71
CA THR A 362 -14.18 -2.40 10.10
C THR A 362 -13.61 -3.50 11.02
N GLY A 363 -12.62 -3.17 11.86
CA GLY A 363 -11.98 -4.13 12.78
C GLY A 363 -10.86 -4.95 12.15
N PHE A 364 -10.48 -6.09 12.72
CA PHE A 364 -9.37 -6.91 12.21
C PHE A 364 -9.73 -7.61 10.90
N HIS A 365 -8.90 -7.45 9.87
CA HIS A 365 -9.09 -8.08 8.58
C HIS A 365 -7.75 -8.30 7.87
N PRO A 366 -7.47 -9.50 7.33
CA PRO A 366 -6.26 -9.75 6.56
C PRO A 366 -6.38 -9.15 5.16
N THR A 367 -5.46 -8.26 4.79
CA THR A 367 -5.39 -7.71 3.45
C THR A 367 -4.75 -8.74 2.50
N PRO A 368 -5.43 -9.15 1.40
CA PRO A 368 -4.88 -10.04 0.38
C PRO A 368 -3.51 -9.57 -0.12
N TYR A 369 -2.58 -10.49 -0.37
CA TYR A 369 -1.22 -10.13 -0.81
C TYR A 369 -1.17 -9.32 -2.12
N ASP A 370 -2.12 -9.56 -3.02
CA ASP A 370 -2.33 -8.89 -4.30
C ASP A 370 -3.28 -7.69 -4.21
N ALA A 371 -3.74 -7.31 -3.02
CA ALA A 371 -4.61 -6.16 -2.84
C ALA A 371 -3.89 -4.87 -3.26
N GLU A 372 -4.55 -4.10 -4.12
CA GLU A 372 -4.11 -2.79 -4.56
C GLU A 372 -5.26 -1.77 -4.51
N THR A 373 -4.95 -0.52 -4.19
CA THR A 373 -5.91 0.60 -4.22
C THR A 373 -5.37 1.75 -5.07
N ALA A 374 -6.22 2.68 -5.49
CA ALA A 374 -5.78 3.87 -6.22
C ALA A 374 -4.86 4.76 -5.34
N ILE A 375 -3.88 5.42 -5.95
CA ILE A 375 -3.05 6.44 -5.29
C ILE A 375 -3.80 7.78 -5.32
N GLY A 376 -3.79 8.54 -4.21
CA GLY A 376 -4.34 9.89 -4.19
C GLY A 376 -3.49 10.84 -5.04
N GLY A 377 -4.06 11.47 -6.07
CA GLY A 377 -3.37 12.47 -6.91
C GLY A 377 -2.99 12.07 -8.35
N GLY A 378 -3.19 10.83 -8.81
CA GLY A 378 -2.92 10.49 -10.23
C GLY A 378 -2.63 9.02 -10.55
N GLN A 379 -2.63 8.67 -11.85
CA GLN A 379 -2.65 7.30 -12.42
C GLN A 379 -1.66 6.31 -11.78
N GLY A 380 -2.19 5.34 -11.03
CA GLY A 380 -1.43 4.21 -10.51
C GLY A 380 -2.21 3.46 -9.42
N ARG A 381 -1.82 2.20 -9.17
CA ARG A 381 -2.34 1.39 -8.06
C ARG A 381 -1.21 1.15 -7.06
N PHE A 382 -1.49 1.35 -5.77
CA PHE A 382 -0.56 1.07 -4.69
C PHE A 382 -0.74 -0.38 -4.21
N PRO A 383 0.31 -1.22 -4.15
CA PRO A 383 0.20 -2.61 -3.74
C PRO A 383 0.16 -2.77 -2.20
N VAL A 384 -1.00 -2.47 -1.61
CA VAL A 384 -1.25 -2.49 -0.16
C VAL A 384 -0.91 -3.84 0.46
N GLY A 385 -1.27 -4.95 -0.19
CA GLY A 385 -0.99 -6.30 0.28
C GLY A 385 0.50 -6.60 0.44
N ARG A 386 1.31 -6.14 -0.53
CA ARG A 386 2.77 -6.30 -0.50
C ARG A 386 3.43 -5.42 0.55
N TRP A 387 2.93 -4.19 0.70
CA TRP A 387 3.40 -3.26 1.73
C TRP A 387 3.10 -3.78 3.14
N GLU A 388 1.89 -4.29 3.39
CA GLU A 388 1.54 -4.93 4.67
C GLU A 388 2.42 -6.15 4.95
N ALA A 389 2.70 -6.99 3.94
CA ALA A 389 3.62 -8.13 4.09
C ALA A 389 5.05 -7.68 4.45
N GLN A 390 5.51 -6.54 3.93
CA GLN A 390 6.77 -5.93 4.33
C GLN A 390 6.73 -5.46 5.79
N GLN A 391 5.64 -4.83 6.25
CA GLN A 391 5.48 -4.43 7.65
C GLN A 391 5.51 -5.66 8.58
N ARG A 392 4.83 -6.75 8.21
CA ARG A 392 4.86 -8.04 8.96
C ARG A 392 6.28 -8.60 9.04
N ARG A 393 7.06 -8.53 7.95
CA ARG A 393 8.47 -8.96 7.92
C ARG A 393 9.32 -8.09 8.85
N ALA A 394 9.18 -6.77 8.79
CA ALA A 394 9.92 -5.84 9.64
C ALA A 394 9.59 -6.07 11.13
N ALA A 395 8.32 -6.31 11.47
CA ALA A 395 7.91 -6.63 12.84
C ALA A 395 8.53 -7.94 13.35
N ARG A 396 8.58 -8.98 12.51
CA ARG A 396 9.24 -10.26 12.86
C ARG A 396 10.74 -10.13 13.02
N ALA A 397 11.37 -9.23 12.25
CA ALA A 397 12.80 -8.94 12.36
C ALA A 397 13.14 -8.06 13.58
N GLY A 398 12.15 -7.42 14.21
CA GLY A 398 12.38 -6.43 15.26
C GLY A 398 12.78 -5.04 14.73
N ASP A 399 12.73 -4.85 13.40
CA ASP A 399 13.10 -3.62 12.71
C ASP A 399 11.92 -2.63 12.56
N LEU A 400 10.72 -3.03 13.01
CA LEU A 400 9.55 -2.16 13.00
C LEU A 400 9.48 -1.37 14.31
N ASP A 401 9.51 -0.05 14.21
CA ASP A 401 9.35 0.83 15.36
C ASP A 401 8.06 0.50 16.15
N ALA A 402 8.16 0.51 17.49
CA ALA A 402 7.08 0.10 18.38
C ALA A 402 5.77 0.85 18.13
N TRP A 403 5.85 2.15 17.83
CA TRP A 403 4.67 2.98 17.58
C TRP A 403 4.03 2.70 16.20
N ARG A 404 4.78 2.24 15.19
CA ARG A 404 4.20 1.82 13.88
C ARG A 404 3.34 0.59 14.07
N ARG A 405 3.79 -0.31 14.95
CA ARG A 405 3.03 -1.49 15.35
C ARG A 405 1.73 -1.08 16.04
N GLU A 406 1.80 -0.18 17.02
CA GLU A 406 0.62 0.35 17.74
C GLU A 406 -0.40 0.99 16.79
N LEU A 407 0.03 1.85 15.86
CA LEU A 407 -0.87 2.50 14.91
C LEU A 407 -1.57 1.47 14.00
N LEU A 408 -0.82 0.50 13.49
CA LEU A 408 -1.38 -0.57 12.67
C LEU A 408 -2.31 -1.49 13.48
N ASP A 409 -2.01 -1.73 14.76
CA ASP A 409 -2.87 -2.46 15.69
C ASP A 409 -4.21 -1.75 15.93
N GLU A 410 -4.19 -0.43 16.18
CA GLU A 410 -5.39 0.40 16.34
C GLU A 410 -6.32 0.32 15.13
N GLU A 411 -5.75 0.19 13.94
CA GLU A 411 -6.48 0.07 12.68
C GLU A 411 -6.75 -1.39 12.25
N GLY A 412 -6.54 -2.38 13.14
CA GLY A 412 -6.92 -3.77 12.91
C GLY A 412 -5.98 -4.57 12.00
N MET A 413 -4.66 -4.33 12.07
CA MET A 413 -3.65 -5.10 11.35
C MET A 413 -3.54 -6.54 11.85
N VAL A 414 -3.45 -7.49 10.92
CA VAL A 414 -3.23 -8.91 11.22
C VAL A 414 -1.75 -9.27 10.99
N TRP A 415 -1.03 -9.62 12.08
CA TRP A 415 0.42 -9.85 12.03
C TRP A 415 0.87 -11.26 11.60
N GLU A 416 0.03 -12.28 11.82
CA GLU A 416 0.35 -13.69 11.56
C GLU A 416 -0.69 -14.34 10.61
N PRO A 417 -0.50 -14.26 9.28
CA PRO A 417 -1.46 -14.73 8.26
C PRO A 417 -1.34 -16.22 7.92
N GLY A 418 -0.90 -17.09 8.84
CA GLY A 418 -0.64 -18.52 8.53
C GLY A 418 -1.83 -19.30 7.94
N GLU A 419 -3.04 -18.74 8.03
CA GLU A 419 -4.28 -19.20 7.39
C GLU A 419 -4.42 -18.70 5.95
N GLU A 420 -3.94 -17.51 5.61
CA GLU A 420 -4.11 -16.86 4.29
C GLU A 420 -3.27 -17.54 3.19
N ALA A 421 -2.01 -17.92 3.48
CA ALA A 421 -1.20 -18.70 2.54
C ALA A 421 -1.77 -20.11 2.30
N TRP A 422 -2.59 -20.60 3.23
CA TRP A 422 -3.35 -21.83 3.07
C TRP A 422 -4.64 -21.59 2.28
N GLU A 423 -5.36 -20.51 2.54
CA GLU A 423 -6.53 -20.11 1.74
C GLU A 423 -6.17 -19.80 0.28
N ALA A 424 -5.04 -19.15 0.00
CA ALA A 424 -4.54 -18.93 -1.35
C ALA A 424 -4.25 -20.26 -2.08
N LYS A 425 -3.72 -21.27 -1.37
CA LYS A 425 -3.55 -22.63 -1.93
C LYS A 425 -4.91 -23.29 -2.18
N LEU A 426 -5.85 -23.17 -1.25
CA LEU A 426 -7.20 -23.70 -1.44
C LEU A 426 -7.89 -23.03 -2.64
N ALA A 427 -7.73 -21.72 -2.84
CA ALA A 427 -8.26 -21.01 -4.00
C ALA A 427 -7.64 -21.52 -5.31
N LEU A 428 -6.32 -21.69 -5.35
CA LEU A 428 -5.60 -22.29 -6.49
C LEU A 428 -6.12 -23.71 -6.81
N PHE A 429 -6.32 -24.54 -5.78
CA PHE A 429 -6.84 -25.91 -5.95
C PHE A 429 -8.30 -25.93 -6.41
N ARG A 430 -9.16 -25.02 -5.91
CA ARG A 430 -10.53 -24.87 -6.40
C ARG A 430 -10.57 -24.48 -7.87
N SER A 431 -9.72 -23.52 -8.26
CA SER A 431 -9.61 -23.07 -9.65
C SER A 431 -9.19 -24.22 -10.57
N TYR A 432 -8.12 -24.95 -10.21
CA TYR A 432 -7.68 -26.11 -10.98
C TYR A 432 -8.75 -27.21 -11.07
N ARG A 433 -9.41 -27.50 -9.94
CA ARG A 433 -10.46 -28.52 -9.87
C ARG A 433 -11.67 -28.16 -10.73
N ARG A 434 -11.99 -26.87 -10.86
CA ARG A 434 -13.07 -26.37 -11.73
C ARG A 434 -12.72 -26.54 -13.21
N ALA A 435 -11.47 -26.30 -13.59
CA ALA A 435 -11.03 -26.42 -14.98
C ALA A 435 -10.85 -27.86 -15.44
N HIS A 436 -10.27 -28.73 -14.60
CA HIS A 436 -9.88 -30.09 -14.98
C HIS A 436 -10.81 -31.19 -14.46
N GLY A 437 -11.77 -30.87 -13.60
CA GLY A 437 -12.66 -31.90 -13.05
C GLY A 437 -12.01 -32.83 -12.00
N HIS A 438 -10.74 -32.62 -11.65
CA HIS A 438 -10.02 -33.40 -10.63
C HIS A 438 -8.86 -32.60 -10.00
N LEU A 439 -8.39 -32.99 -8.81
CA LEU A 439 -7.22 -32.40 -8.14
C LEU A 439 -5.98 -33.32 -8.23
N ALA A 440 -5.70 -33.81 -9.45
CA ALA A 440 -4.61 -34.78 -9.72
C ALA A 440 -3.60 -34.28 -10.78
N PRO A 441 -2.99 -33.09 -10.58
CA PRO A 441 -2.06 -32.51 -11.55
C PRO A 441 -0.83 -33.40 -11.80
N ARG A 442 -0.24 -33.30 -13.00
CA ARG A 442 1.11 -33.80 -13.27
C ARG A 442 2.11 -33.07 -12.37
N GLN A 443 3.24 -33.70 -12.05
CA GLN A 443 4.17 -33.15 -11.06
C GLN A 443 4.77 -31.79 -11.48
N ASP A 444 5.00 -31.63 -12.78
CA ASP A 444 5.52 -30.44 -13.46
C ASP A 444 4.42 -29.42 -13.85
N ALA A 445 3.16 -29.68 -13.50
CA ALA A 445 2.06 -28.79 -13.86
C ALA A 445 2.18 -27.43 -13.17
N LEU A 446 2.08 -26.38 -13.99
CA LEU A 446 1.90 -24.99 -13.58
C LEU A 446 0.43 -24.59 -13.79
N TRP A 447 -0.13 -23.78 -12.89
CA TRP A 447 -1.52 -23.33 -12.96
C TRP A 447 -1.66 -21.88 -12.50
N GLY A 448 -2.32 -21.05 -13.31
CA GLY A 448 -2.56 -19.63 -13.06
C GLY A 448 -3.36 -19.03 -14.22
N GLU A 449 -3.86 -17.80 -14.06
CA GLU A 449 -4.63 -17.12 -15.11
C GLU A 449 -3.74 -16.63 -16.26
N THR A 450 -2.46 -16.37 -15.98
CA THR A 450 -1.44 -15.98 -16.96
C THR A 450 -0.17 -16.82 -16.79
N ASP A 451 0.65 -16.92 -17.83
CA ASP A 451 1.95 -17.61 -17.77
C ASP A 451 2.91 -16.95 -16.75
N ALA A 452 2.76 -15.65 -16.50
CA ALA A 452 3.57 -14.91 -15.55
C ALA A 452 3.23 -15.25 -14.08
N ASP A 453 2.00 -15.66 -13.82
CA ASP A 453 1.47 -15.94 -12.48
C ASP A 453 1.28 -17.44 -12.22
N ALA A 454 1.74 -18.29 -13.14
CA ALA A 454 1.54 -19.73 -13.09
C ALA A 454 2.29 -20.35 -11.89
N GLN A 455 1.52 -20.95 -10.97
CA GLN A 455 2.03 -21.56 -9.76
C GLN A 455 2.27 -23.06 -9.93
N PRO A 456 3.30 -23.65 -9.30
CA PRO A 456 3.63 -25.08 -9.43
C PRO A 456 2.68 -25.98 -8.64
N ILE A 457 1.42 -26.05 -9.09
CA ILE A 457 0.36 -26.81 -8.45
C ILE A 457 0.71 -28.29 -8.30
N GLY A 458 1.41 -28.88 -9.28
CA GLY A 458 1.88 -30.27 -9.24
C GLY A 458 2.79 -30.54 -8.04
N GLN A 459 3.79 -29.68 -7.85
CA GLN A 459 4.73 -29.77 -6.73
C GLN A 459 4.04 -29.46 -5.39
N GLN A 460 3.08 -28.53 -5.36
CA GLN A 460 2.32 -28.21 -4.16
C GLN A 460 1.47 -29.41 -3.69
N MET A 461 0.72 -30.05 -4.59
CA MET A 461 -0.07 -31.25 -4.29
C MET A 461 0.82 -32.44 -3.88
N ALA A 462 1.96 -32.63 -4.55
CA ALA A 462 2.92 -33.66 -4.17
C ALA A 462 3.47 -33.47 -2.75
N ASN A 463 3.69 -32.22 -2.33
CA ASN A 463 4.13 -31.91 -0.96
C ASN A 463 3.04 -32.16 0.08
N ILE A 464 1.78 -31.85 -0.25
CA ILE A 464 0.63 -32.03 0.64
C ILE A 464 0.37 -33.52 0.93
N ARG A 465 0.49 -34.39 -0.08
CA ARG A 465 0.29 -35.85 0.03
C ARG A 465 1.42 -36.59 0.76
N ARG A 466 2.54 -35.94 1.06
CA ARG A 466 3.64 -36.57 1.82
C ARG A 466 3.27 -36.70 3.29
N LYS A 467 3.97 -37.61 3.99
CA LYS A 467 3.88 -37.72 5.45
C LYS A 467 4.16 -36.35 6.10
N ASN A 468 3.22 -35.87 6.92
CA ASN A 468 3.22 -34.54 7.56
C ASN A 468 3.11 -33.35 6.58
N GLY A 469 2.65 -33.55 5.35
CA GLY A 469 2.51 -32.50 4.32
C GLY A 469 1.52 -31.39 4.69
N LEU A 470 0.52 -31.71 5.52
CA LEU A 470 -0.47 -30.76 6.03
C LEU A 470 -0.01 -29.99 7.29
N GLY A 471 1.14 -30.35 7.85
CA GLY A 471 1.71 -29.77 9.06
C GLY A 471 2.07 -30.81 10.12
N LYS A 472 2.85 -30.40 11.13
CA LYS A 472 3.27 -31.24 12.26
C LYS A 472 2.25 -31.31 13.40
N ASN A 473 1.28 -30.38 13.42
CA ASN A 473 0.22 -30.33 14.42
C ASN A 473 -0.98 -31.18 13.95
N PRO A 474 -1.42 -32.19 14.73
CA PRO A 474 -2.44 -33.13 14.29
C PRO A 474 -3.83 -32.50 14.11
N GLN A 475 -4.30 -31.66 15.03
CA GLN A 475 -5.61 -30.99 14.90
C GLN A 475 -5.68 -30.08 13.67
N ARG A 476 -4.59 -29.34 13.40
CA ARG A 476 -4.51 -28.48 12.22
C ARG A 476 -4.45 -29.29 10.93
N ALA A 477 -3.73 -30.41 10.93
CA ALA A 477 -3.65 -31.30 9.77
C ALA A 477 -5.03 -31.90 9.43
N GLU A 478 -5.80 -32.31 10.44
CA GLU A 478 -7.17 -32.82 10.25
C GLU A 478 -8.12 -31.78 9.66
N THR A 479 -8.08 -30.55 10.16
CA THR A 479 -8.88 -29.43 9.61
C THR A 479 -8.55 -29.18 8.14
N ARG A 480 -7.26 -29.16 7.80
CA ARG A 480 -6.79 -28.94 6.42
C ARG A 480 -7.13 -30.08 5.49
N ALA A 481 -7.07 -31.33 5.97
CA ALA A 481 -7.52 -32.49 5.22
C ALA A 481 -9.02 -32.37 4.89
N ALA A 482 -9.85 -31.98 5.86
CA ALA A 482 -11.29 -31.78 5.64
C ALA A 482 -11.57 -30.68 4.58
N GLN A 483 -10.81 -29.58 4.59
CA GLN A 483 -10.93 -28.52 3.58
C GLN A 483 -10.55 -29.00 2.17
N LEU A 484 -9.53 -29.84 2.02
CA LEU A 484 -9.16 -30.43 0.73
C LEU A 484 -10.20 -31.44 0.24
N THR A 485 -10.72 -32.28 1.15
CA THR A 485 -11.78 -33.26 0.85
C THR A 485 -13.07 -32.56 0.39
N ALA A 486 -13.35 -31.37 0.90
CA ALA A 486 -14.47 -30.54 0.44
C ALA A 486 -14.29 -30.01 -1.00
N ILE A 487 -13.05 -29.87 -1.48
CA ILE A 487 -12.75 -29.46 -2.86
C ILE A 487 -12.82 -30.67 -3.81
N ASP A 488 -12.14 -31.75 -3.44
CA ASP A 488 -12.14 -33.00 -4.19
C ASP A 488 -12.05 -34.18 -3.21
N PRO A 489 -13.10 -35.03 -3.08
CA PRO A 489 -13.06 -36.19 -2.21
C PRO A 489 -11.91 -37.16 -2.52
N ASP A 490 -11.44 -37.18 -3.77
CA ASP A 490 -10.39 -38.06 -4.26
C ASP A 490 -9.02 -37.36 -4.26
N TRP A 491 -8.83 -36.24 -3.55
CA TRP A 491 -7.54 -35.53 -3.55
C TRP A 491 -6.37 -36.39 -3.02
N ASP A 492 -6.63 -37.32 -2.10
CA ASP A 492 -5.70 -38.30 -1.53
C ASP A 492 -6.17 -39.74 -1.81
N CYS A 493 -6.33 -40.07 -3.08
CA CYS A 493 -6.87 -41.35 -3.49
C CYS A 493 -5.91 -42.54 -3.23
N PRO A 494 -6.43 -43.75 -2.96
CA PRO A 494 -5.62 -44.94 -2.74
C PRO A 494 -5.08 -45.59 -4.03
N TRP A 495 -5.51 -45.11 -5.20
CA TRP A 495 -5.03 -45.56 -6.51
C TRP A 495 -4.05 -44.57 -7.14
N PRO A 496 -3.33 -44.98 -8.21
CA PRO A 496 -2.40 -44.11 -8.92
C PRO A 496 -3.04 -42.83 -9.49
N LEU A 497 -2.36 -41.68 -9.40
CA LEU A 497 -2.87 -40.37 -9.86
C LEU A 497 -3.10 -40.31 -11.37
N ASP A 498 -2.32 -41.06 -12.15
CA ASP A 498 -2.56 -41.25 -13.58
C ASP A 498 -3.91 -41.92 -13.82
N TRP A 499 -4.24 -42.98 -13.08
CA TRP A 499 -5.56 -43.62 -13.16
C TRP A 499 -6.69 -42.62 -12.89
N GLN A 500 -6.55 -41.78 -11.85
CA GLN A 500 -7.56 -40.77 -11.50
C GLN A 500 -7.80 -39.76 -12.62
N ARG A 501 -6.73 -39.29 -13.29
CA ARG A 501 -6.84 -38.35 -14.42
C ARG A 501 -7.64 -38.96 -15.58
N HIS A 502 -7.25 -40.15 -16.02
CA HIS A 502 -7.92 -40.83 -17.14
C HIS A 502 -9.39 -41.10 -16.82
N TYR A 503 -9.68 -41.63 -15.63
CA TYR A 503 -11.06 -41.89 -15.20
C TYR A 503 -11.92 -40.62 -15.20
N ARG A 504 -11.38 -39.48 -14.75
CA ARG A 504 -12.15 -38.23 -14.63
C ARG A 504 -12.48 -37.61 -15.98
N VAL A 505 -11.55 -37.65 -16.92
CA VAL A 505 -11.80 -37.24 -18.32
C VAL A 505 -12.91 -38.10 -18.92
N LEU A 506 -12.83 -39.42 -18.72
CA LEU A 506 -13.84 -40.36 -19.21
C LEU A 506 -15.19 -40.18 -18.53
N ALA A 507 -15.22 -39.91 -17.22
CA ALA A 507 -16.46 -39.66 -16.50
C ALA A 507 -17.16 -38.38 -17.00
N GLN A 508 -16.39 -37.33 -17.28
CA GLN A 508 -16.93 -36.10 -17.85
C GLN A 508 -17.48 -36.31 -19.26
N LEU A 509 -16.77 -37.07 -20.11
CA LEU A 509 -17.28 -37.45 -21.43
C LEU A 509 -18.58 -38.25 -21.35
N ALA A 510 -18.71 -39.15 -20.37
CA ALA A 510 -19.92 -39.93 -20.17
C ALA A 510 -21.11 -39.10 -19.67
N GLU A 511 -20.87 -38.03 -18.90
CA GLU A 511 -21.93 -37.10 -18.44
C GLU A 511 -22.60 -36.34 -19.59
N ASP A 512 -21.85 -36.06 -20.66
CA ASP A 512 -22.37 -35.37 -21.85
C ASP A 512 -23.15 -36.31 -22.79
N GLU A 513 -23.12 -37.63 -22.54
CA GLU A 513 -23.83 -38.63 -23.34
C GLU A 513 -25.25 -38.91 -22.79
N PRO A 514 -26.24 -39.21 -23.65
CA PRO A 514 -27.64 -39.36 -23.25
C PRO A 514 -27.89 -40.41 -22.15
N ASP A 515 -27.07 -41.47 -22.12
CA ASP A 515 -27.20 -42.60 -21.20
C ASP A 515 -26.24 -42.55 -20.01
N GLY A 516 -25.43 -41.48 -19.87
CA GLY A 516 -24.42 -41.39 -18.82
C GLY A 516 -23.28 -42.41 -18.98
N ARG A 517 -23.09 -42.95 -20.19
CA ARG A 517 -22.15 -44.03 -20.51
C ARG A 517 -21.19 -43.61 -21.60
N LEU A 518 -19.99 -44.16 -21.56
CA LEU A 518 -18.97 -43.87 -22.56
C LEU A 518 -19.38 -44.38 -23.95
N PRO A 519 -19.17 -43.59 -25.01
CA PRO A 519 -19.23 -44.09 -26.38
C PRO A 519 -18.02 -44.99 -26.65
N GLU A 520 -18.00 -45.69 -27.79
CA GLU A 520 -16.83 -46.48 -28.17
C GLU A 520 -15.63 -45.57 -28.45
N ILE A 521 -14.61 -45.65 -27.60
CA ILE A 521 -13.36 -44.90 -27.75
C ILE A 521 -12.26 -45.84 -28.26
N PRO A 522 -11.93 -45.81 -29.57
CA PRO A 522 -10.89 -46.66 -30.12
C PRO A 522 -9.50 -46.26 -29.61
N PRO A 523 -8.53 -47.20 -29.55
CA PRO A 523 -7.14 -46.86 -29.29
C PRO A 523 -6.62 -45.81 -30.29
N GLY A 524 -5.88 -44.82 -29.79
CA GLY A 524 -5.37 -43.69 -30.57
C GLY A 524 -6.12 -42.38 -30.36
N VAL A 525 -7.22 -42.36 -29.60
CA VAL A 525 -7.86 -41.13 -29.14
C VAL A 525 -7.03 -40.51 -28.02
N LEU A 526 -6.39 -39.38 -28.31
CA LEU A 526 -5.49 -38.69 -27.38
C LEU A 526 -6.21 -37.54 -26.66
N PHE A 527 -5.95 -37.41 -25.36
CA PHE A 527 -6.33 -36.24 -24.55
C PHE A 527 -5.14 -35.85 -23.67
N ASP A 528 -4.66 -34.60 -23.77
CA ASP A 528 -3.46 -34.11 -23.09
C ASP A 528 -2.22 -35.04 -23.22
N GLY A 529 -2.08 -35.66 -24.40
CA GLY A 529 -1.01 -36.60 -24.72
C GLY A 529 -1.22 -38.04 -24.24
N ASP A 530 -2.31 -38.33 -23.53
CA ASP A 530 -2.66 -39.67 -23.04
C ASP A 530 -3.64 -40.38 -23.99
N ASP A 531 -3.40 -41.66 -24.31
CA ASP A 531 -4.26 -42.49 -25.17
C ASP A 531 -5.39 -43.15 -24.36
N LEU A 532 -6.57 -42.53 -24.38
CA LEU A 532 -7.72 -42.94 -23.59
C LEU A 532 -8.26 -44.31 -24.00
N GLY A 533 -8.31 -44.60 -25.31
CA GLY A 533 -8.80 -45.88 -25.83
C GLY A 533 -7.88 -47.04 -25.47
N ARG A 534 -6.56 -46.85 -25.58
CA ARG A 534 -5.58 -47.84 -25.12
C ARG A 534 -5.65 -48.02 -23.61
N TRP A 535 -5.81 -46.94 -22.85
CA TRP A 535 -5.95 -47.02 -21.40
C TRP A 535 -7.19 -47.83 -20.98
N LEU A 536 -8.36 -47.57 -21.59
CA LEU A 536 -9.59 -48.34 -21.38
C LEU A 536 -9.41 -49.82 -21.67
N GLN A 537 -8.76 -50.15 -22.80
CA GLN A 537 -8.45 -51.53 -23.15
C GLN A 537 -7.58 -52.19 -22.07
N GLN A 538 -6.57 -51.49 -21.56
CA GLN A 538 -5.72 -52.00 -20.47
C GLN A 538 -6.51 -52.22 -19.17
N GLN A 539 -7.43 -51.33 -18.80
CA GLN A 539 -8.27 -51.51 -17.61
C GLN A 539 -9.18 -52.74 -17.75
N ALA A 540 -9.82 -52.92 -18.92
CA ALA A 540 -10.68 -54.07 -19.19
C ALA A 540 -9.91 -55.41 -19.15
N HIS A 541 -8.65 -55.44 -19.61
CA HIS A 541 -7.80 -56.64 -19.56
C HIS A 541 -7.23 -56.92 -18.17
N ASN A 542 -6.90 -55.87 -17.42
CA ASN A 542 -6.32 -55.99 -16.07
C ASN A 542 -7.38 -55.83 -14.96
N TRP A 543 -8.63 -56.17 -15.24
CA TRP A 543 -9.77 -55.91 -14.36
C TRP A 543 -9.56 -56.47 -12.93
N THR A 544 -8.99 -57.67 -12.81
CA THR A 544 -8.72 -58.33 -11.52
C THR A 544 -7.66 -57.64 -10.68
N GLY A 545 -6.82 -56.79 -11.29
CA GLY A 545 -5.81 -55.99 -10.59
C GLY A 545 -6.33 -54.66 -10.07
N LEU A 546 -7.57 -54.28 -10.42
CA LEU A 546 -8.21 -53.05 -9.97
C LEU A 546 -8.85 -53.22 -8.60
N SER A 547 -8.86 -52.15 -7.79
CA SER A 547 -9.59 -52.14 -6.53
C SER A 547 -11.10 -52.26 -6.76
N ALA A 548 -11.84 -52.70 -5.75
CA ALA A 548 -13.30 -52.80 -5.83
C ALA A 548 -13.96 -51.46 -6.23
N GLU A 549 -13.42 -50.35 -5.74
CA GLU A 549 -13.90 -49.02 -6.07
C GLU A 549 -13.58 -48.63 -7.53
N GLN A 550 -12.38 -48.94 -8.02
CA GLN A 550 -12.01 -48.72 -9.42
C GLN A 550 -12.91 -49.52 -10.37
N GLN A 551 -13.21 -50.78 -10.04
CA GLN A 551 -14.13 -51.62 -10.81
C GLN A 551 -15.55 -51.06 -10.81
N TRP A 552 -16.06 -50.63 -9.65
CA TRP A 552 -17.38 -50.02 -9.54
C TRP A 552 -17.50 -48.73 -10.37
N ARG A 553 -16.49 -47.85 -10.27
CA ARG A 553 -16.39 -46.61 -11.03
C ARG A 553 -16.36 -46.85 -12.55
N LEU A 554 -15.54 -47.79 -13.01
CA LEU A 554 -15.46 -48.14 -14.45
C LEU A 554 -16.74 -48.80 -14.96
N ASN A 555 -17.36 -49.67 -14.16
CA ASN A 555 -18.66 -50.26 -14.50
C ASN A 555 -19.75 -49.19 -14.66
N ALA A 556 -19.74 -48.14 -13.82
CA ALA A 556 -20.70 -47.03 -13.93
C ALA A 556 -20.58 -46.30 -15.27
N LEU A 557 -19.36 -46.22 -15.84
CA LEU A 557 -19.11 -45.65 -17.17
C LEU A 557 -19.43 -46.61 -18.33
N GLY A 558 -19.87 -47.84 -18.05
CA GLY A 558 -20.16 -48.87 -19.04
C GLY A 558 -18.96 -49.73 -19.46
N VAL A 559 -17.81 -49.61 -18.78
CA VAL A 559 -16.63 -50.43 -19.07
C VAL A 559 -16.78 -51.78 -18.38
N THR A 560 -16.76 -52.87 -19.16
CA THR A 560 -16.83 -54.24 -18.64
C THR A 560 -15.48 -54.94 -18.76
N PRO A 561 -15.22 -55.98 -17.93
CA PRO A 561 -14.05 -56.83 -18.10
C PRO A 561 -13.99 -57.40 -19.52
N ALA A 562 -12.80 -57.46 -20.11
CA ALA A 562 -12.64 -58.11 -21.41
C ALA A 562 -13.01 -59.59 -21.28
N GLU A 563 -13.91 -60.08 -22.15
CA GLU A 563 -14.18 -61.51 -22.26
C GLU A 563 -12.86 -62.22 -22.56
N ARG A 564 -12.47 -63.16 -21.69
CA ARG A 564 -11.28 -63.98 -21.90
C ARG A 564 -11.41 -64.62 -23.29
N PRO A 565 -10.47 -64.39 -24.22
CA PRO A 565 -10.27 -65.36 -25.28
C PRO A 565 -10.04 -66.71 -24.59
N GLY A 566 -10.84 -67.73 -24.95
CA GLY A 566 -10.64 -69.09 -24.46
C GLY A 566 -9.17 -69.47 -24.56
N PRO A 567 -8.64 -70.28 -23.63
CA PRO A 567 -7.20 -70.43 -23.43
C PRO A 567 -6.52 -70.84 -24.74
N LYS A 568 -5.88 -69.87 -25.42
CA LYS A 568 -4.89 -70.18 -26.44
C LYS A 568 -3.75 -70.84 -25.68
N GLY A 569 -3.59 -72.14 -25.88
CA GLY A 569 -2.71 -73.00 -25.10
C GLY A 569 -1.34 -72.36 -24.89
N ASN A 570 -0.93 -72.29 -23.63
CA ASN A 570 0.43 -71.90 -23.24
C ASN A 570 1.43 -72.84 -23.91
N SER A 571 1.99 -72.46 -25.06
CA SER A 571 3.14 -73.13 -25.67
C SER A 571 4.46 -72.69 -25.02
N SER A 572 4.49 -72.52 -23.70
CA SER A 572 5.71 -72.09 -22.99
C SER A 572 6.09 -72.98 -21.81
N ARG A 573 5.59 -74.24 -21.79
CA ARG A 573 5.95 -75.21 -20.74
C ARG A 573 6.77 -76.40 -21.24
N LYS A 574 7.57 -76.18 -22.30
CA LYS A 574 8.63 -77.12 -22.75
C LYS A 574 9.86 -76.35 -23.27
N THR A 575 10.60 -75.72 -22.36
CA THR A 575 12.04 -75.41 -22.53
C THR A 575 12.60 -74.90 -21.20
N ALA A 576 12.52 -75.75 -20.16
CA ALA A 576 13.27 -75.52 -18.91
C ALA A 576 14.68 -76.14 -18.98
N GLU A 577 15.03 -76.82 -20.07
CA GLU A 577 16.30 -77.56 -20.21
C GLU A 577 17.35 -76.86 -21.10
N HIS A 578 17.04 -75.72 -21.73
CA HIS A 578 18.03 -74.98 -22.53
C HIS A 578 18.13 -73.51 -22.07
N LEU A 579 19.37 -73.08 -21.79
CA LEU A 579 19.70 -71.68 -21.56
C LEU A 579 19.24 -70.83 -22.75
N SER A 580 18.64 -69.65 -22.50
CA SER A 580 18.27 -68.76 -23.61
C SER A 580 19.51 -68.37 -24.42
N ALA A 581 19.37 -68.25 -25.73
CA ALA A 581 20.48 -67.91 -26.63
C ALA A 581 21.20 -66.60 -26.22
N ALA A 582 20.46 -65.63 -25.66
CA ALA A 582 21.03 -64.40 -25.13
C ALA A 582 21.88 -64.61 -23.86
N PHE A 583 21.49 -65.56 -22.99
CA PHE A 583 22.28 -65.93 -21.82
C PHE A 583 23.54 -66.71 -22.24
N GLN A 584 23.42 -67.64 -23.17
CA GLN A 584 24.56 -68.39 -23.72
C GLN A 584 25.62 -67.46 -24.34
N ARG A 585 25.20 -66.47 -25.15
CA ARG A 585 26.11 -65.44 -25.69
C ARG A 585 26.80 -64.64 -24.60
N SER A 586 26.09 -64.33 -23.51
CA SER A 586 26.65 -63.58 -22.39
C SER A 586 27.65 -64.39 -21.57
N VAL A 587 27.43 -65.71 -21.44
CA VAL A 587 28.37 -66.67 -20.84
C VAL A 587 29.61 -66.87 -21.74
N ALA A 588 29.43 -66.97 -23.05
CA ALA A 588 30.55 -67.05 -24.00
C ALA A 588 31.41 -65.77 -24.00
N ALA A 589 30.78 -64.59 -23.94
CA ALA A 589 31.47 -63.31 -23.78
C ALA A 589 32.23 -63.25 -22.44
N LEU A 590 31.67 -63.80 -21.36
CA LEU A 590 32.36 -63.89 -20.08
C LEU A 590 33.58 -64.83 -20.15
N ALA A 591 33.45 -65.98 -20.80
CA ALA A 591 34.54 -66.92 -21.01
C ALA A 591 35.69 -66.29 -21.82
N GLN A 592 35.38 -65.59 -22.91
CA GLN A 592 36.36 -64.85 -23.70
C GLN A 592 37.07 -63.77 -22.88
N PHE A 593 36.33 -63.01 -22.07
CA PHE A 593 36.90 -62.00 -21.19
C PHE A 593 37.84 -62.63 -20.13
N ILE A 594 37.44 -63.73 -19.51
CA ILE A 594 38.27 -64.45 -18.52
C ILE A 594 39.53 -65.01 -19.18
N ALA A 595 39.43 -65.55 -20.40
CA ALA A 595 40.58 -66.04 -21.14
C ALA A 595 41.60 -64.92 -21.46
N ARG A 596 41.11 -63.68 -21.70
CA ARG A 596 41.98 -62.52 -21.97
C ARG A 596 42.56 -61.89 -20.70
N GLU A 597 41.74 -61.67 -19.68
CA GLU A 597 42.09 -60.87 -18.50
C GLU A 597 42.47 -61.70 -17.26
N GLY A 598 42.23 -63.02 -17.29
CA GLY A 598 42.53 -63.93 -16.17
C GLY A 598 41.58 -63.82 -14.96
N HIS A 599 40.53 -63.00 -15.04
CA HIS A 599 39.56 -62.82 -13.94
C HIS A 599 38.13 -62.54 -14.42
N HIS A 600 37.13 -62.85 -13.59
CA HIS A 600 35.71 -62.60 -13.89
C HIS A 600 35.20 -61.21 -13.45
N ARG A 601 36.10 -60.30 -13.03
CA ARG A 601 35.75 -58.95 -12.56
C ARG A 601 35.60 -57.97 -13.72
N VAL A 602 34.39 -57.89 -14.28
CA VAL A 602 34.08 -57.04 -15.43
C VAL A 602 33.63 -55.63 -14.97
N PRO A 603 34.28 -54.54 -15.44
CA PRO A 603 33.81 -53.17 -15.20
C PRO A 603 32.39 -52.95 -15.76
N ARG A 604 31.55 -52.16 -15.07
CA ARG A 604 30.12 -51.98 -15.43
C ARG A 604 29.89 -51.52 -16.87
N GLY A 605 30.77 -50.69 -17.41
CA GLY A 605 30.68 -50.16 -18.78
C GLY A 605 31.26 -51.06 -19.87
N HIS A 606 31.87 -52.19 -19.52
CA HIS A 606 32.60 -53.03 -20.47
C HIS A 606 31.68 -53.72 -21.47
N VAL A 607 32.09 -53.69 -22.74
CA VAL A 607 31.44 -54.35 -23.88
C VAL A 607 32.43 -55.32 -24.50
N GLU A 608 32.04 -56.58 -24.63
CA GLU A 608 32.85 -57.63 -25.23
C GLU A 608 32.26 -58.01 -26.59
N GLN A 609 33.10 -58.12 -27.61
CA GLN A 609 32.68 -58.54 -28.95
C GLN A 609 32.97 -60.02 -29.12
N ILE A 610 31.94 -60.81 -29.44
CA ILE A 610 32.08 -62.25 -29.69
C ILE A 610 31.73 -62.59 -31.15
N PRO A 611 32.50 -63.46 -31.81
CA PRO A 611 32.07 -64.07 -33.06
C PRO A 611 30.88 -65.00 -32.78
N VAL A 612 29.87 -64.97 -33.63
CA VAL A 612 28.72 -65.89 -33.58
C VAL A 612 28.68 -66.61 -34.90
N ASP A 613 28.74 -67.94 -34.87
CA ASP A 613 28.56 -68.77 -36.07
C ASP A 613 27.18 -68.41 -36.69
N ASP A 614 27.17 -68.09 -37.99
CA ASP A 614 26.08 -67.48 -38.79
C ASP A 614 26.01 -65.94 -38.90
N GLN A 615 27.03 -65.18 -38.45
CA GLN A 615 27.13 -63.73 -38.74
C GLN A 615 28.58 -63.30 -39.10
N ASP A 616 28.74 -62.61 -40.25
CA ASP A 616 30.04 -62.06 -40.70
C ASP A 616 30.58 -60.93 -39.80
N ALA A 617 29.74 -60.36 -38.93
CA ALA A 617 30.10 -59.28 -38.02
C ALA A 617 30.01 -59.72 -36.54
N PRO A 618 31.00 -59.38 -35.70
CA PRO A 618 30.99 -59.76 -34.28
C PRO A 618 29.86 -59.05 -33.52
N VAL A 619 29.21 -59.79 -32.61
CA VAL A 619 28.09 -59.29 -31.80
C VAL A 619 28.65 -58.61 -30.54
N SER A 620 28.23 -57.37 -30.31
CA SER A 620 28.60 -56.60 -29.11
C SER A 620 27.73 -56.96 -27.91
N VAL A 621 28.33 -57.51 -26.85
CA VAL A 621 27.66 -57.88 -25.59
C VAL A 621 28.08 -56.91 -24.49
N ARG A 622 27.13 -56.20 -23.87
CA ARG A 622 27.38 -55.33 -22.70
C ARG A 622 27.62 -56.15 -21.44
N LEU A 623 28.78 -56.80 -21.38
CA LEU A 623 29.14 -57.79 -20.36
C LEU A 623 29.13 -57.21 -18.94
N GLY A 624 29.54 -55.95 -18.75
CA GLY A 624 29.51 -55.29 -17.44
C GLY A 624 28.10 -55.09 -16.88
N VAL A 625 27.13 -54.79 -17.75
CA VAL A 625 25.71 -54.65 -17.39
C VAL A 625 25.11 -56.03 -17.08
N PHE A 626 25.44 -57.04 -17.89
CA PHE A 626 25.04 -58.42 -17.65
C PHE A 626 25.51 -58.91 -16.27
N MET A 627 26.81 -58.81 -15.96
CA MET A 627 27.35 -59.24 -14.67
C MET A 627 26.69 -58.53 -13.48
N SER A 628 26.45 -57.22 -13.59
CA SER A 628 25.76 -56.46 -12.52
C SER A 628 24.31 -56.90 -12.33
N ASN A 629 23.57 -57.13 -13.42
CA ASN A 629 22.17 -57.52 -13.35
C ASN A 629 22.00 -58.96 -12.86
N THR A 630 22.85 -59.87 -13.33
CA THR A 630 22.88 -61.28 -12.92
C THR A 630 23.24 -61.41 -11.44
N LYS A 631 24.20 -60.64 -10.94
CA LYS A 631 24.56 -60.59 -9.50
C LYS A 631 23.42 -60.05 -8.63
N SER A 632 22.74 -58.99 -9.07
CA SER A 632 21.57 -58.44 -8.37
C SER A 632 20.40 -59.44 -8.31
N ARG A 633 20.26 -60.27 -9.34
CA ARG A 633 19.18 -61.27 -9.47
C ARG A 633 19.63 -62.69 -9.10
N ARG A 634 20.72 -62.86 -8.35
CA ARG A 634 21.28 -64.19 -7.99
C ARG A 634 20.23 -65.14 -7.39
N ASN A 635 19.25 -64.64 -6.63
CA ASN A 635 18.21 -65.47 -6.01
C ASN A 635 17.15 -65.99 -7.02
N LYS A 636 17.17 -65.52 -8.27
CA LYS A 636 16.23 -65.86 -9.34
C LYS A 636 16.88 -66.64 -10.49
N LEU A 637 18.16 -67.01 -10.40
CA LEU A 637 18.85 -67.82 -11.42
C LEU A 637 18.37 -69.28 -11.36
N THR A 638 18.13 -69.86 -12.54
CA THR A 638 17.84 -71.29 -12.68
C THR A 638 19.09 -72.13 -12.42
N GLU A 639 18.92 -73.40 -12.07
CA GLU A 639 20.03 -74.31 -11.78
C GLU A 639 21.05 -74.43 -12.95
N PRO A 640 20.63 -74.53 -14.23
CA PRO A 640 21.57 -74.47 -15.36
C PRO A 640 22.32 -73.14 -15.51
N GLN A 641 21.68 -72.01 -15.15
CA GLN A 641 22.32 -70.69 -15.22
C GLN A 641 23.40 -70.52 -14.16
N ARG A 642 23.20 -71.07 -12.97
CA ARG A 642 24.22 -71.08 -11.90
C ARG A 642 25.40 -71.94 -12.31
N ALA A 643 25.14 -73.17 -12.74
CA ALA A 643 26.18 -74.11 -13.18
C ALA A 643 27.11 -73.49 -14.24
N ALA A 644 26.54 -72.84 -15.27
CA ALA A 644 27.30 -72.19 -16.33
C ALA A 644 28.17 -71.00 -15.84
N LEU A 645 27.79 -70.30 -14.77
CA LEU A 645 28.59 -69.23 -14.18
C LEU A 645 29.64 -69.76 -13.21
N THR A 646 29.31 -70.81 -12.44
CA THR A 646 30.23 -71.50 -11.54
C THR A 646 31.38 -72.15 -12.32
N GLU A 647 31.11 -72.75 -13.47
CA GLU A 647 32.13 -73.34 -14.36
C GLU A 647 33.15 -72.30 -14.84
N LEU A 648 32.74 -71.03 -14.97
CA LEU A 648 33.60 -69.90 -15.29
C LEU A 648 34.26 -69.24 -14.07
N GLY A 649 34.20 -69.86 -12.88
CA GLY A 649 34.85 -69.36 -11.66
C GLY A 649 34.16 -68.16 -11.02
N VAL A 650 32.86 -67.96 -11.26
CA VAL A 650 32.06 -66.92 -10.60
C VAL A 650 31.55 -67.42 -9.24
N GLU A 651 32.28 -67.08 -8.17
CA GLU A 651 32.08 -67.64 -6.82
C GLU A 651 30.73 -67.35 -6.15
N TRP A 652 29.99 -66.33 -6.62
CA TRP A 652 28.70 -65.94 -6.02
C TRP A 652 27.47 -66.54 -6.70
N ALA A 653 27.64 -67.27 -7.80
CA ALA A 653 26.56 -67.77 -8.66
C ALA A 653 25.65 -68.80 -7.97
#